data_AF-A0A7K6FN80-F1
#
_entry.id   AF-A0A7K6FN80-F1
#
_cell.length_a   1.000
_cell.length_b   1.000
_cell.length_c   1.000
_cell.angle_alpha   90.00
_cell.angle_beta   90.00
_cell.angle_gamma   90.00
#
_symmetry.space_group_name_H-M   'P 1'
#
loop_
_entity.id
_entity.type
_entity.pdbx_description
1 polymer ?
#
loop_
_entity_poly.entity_id
_entity_poly.type
_entity_poly.pdbx_seq_one_letter_code
_entity_poly.pdbx_strand_id
1 'polypeptide(L)'
;PTHWDFPVELCCRPMAFVTLTGLDVVYNAVHRAVWDAFCANRRADRVPLLQYPQYFQRTSYEWYIPKGILKTGWMNKHLNLVPALVVVFYELDWDEPQWKEKQLECATRVEIVRQSLQGRNTKVAVVLIQKKTPLPPGEDVIASERAAALCNACDLSGKSLFVLPHTDHLVGYIIRLENAFYEHAQTYYYTEIRRVKSHKEFLNKTTHQLLFVRHQFKIAFFSELKQDTQNALKNYRTAYNLVHELRAHETNMLEIKTMAGFINYKICRLCFQHNTPLDAIAQFRKHIDLCKKKIGSAELAFEHAAWMSKQFQAFGDLFDEAIKLGLTAIQTQNPGFYYQQAAYYAQERKQLASMLCNHDPSVTYPNPDPLETQTGVLDFYGQRPWRQGILSFDLSDPEKEKMGILSLQLKEKNVLHSELIITLLSNAVAQFKKYKCPRMKSHLMVQMGEEYYYAKDYAKALKLLDYVMCEYRSEGWWTLLTSILTTALKCSYLMAQLKDYITYSLELLGRASTLKEDQKSRIEKNLIKVLMNESPDPEPDCDAAAVKASQKLWADRVSLAGSNIFTIEVQDFIPFVQCKAKFLAPSFHVDVPVQFDVYLRADCPHPIRFSKLCISFNNQDYNQYCVVEEAYQKSDILEQSSQGTMCLVPGKTRKFSFKFVAKTEDVGKKIEITSVDLVLGSESGRCVILNWRGGGGDAASSQEALQAARSFKRRPKLPDNEVHWDTLTIQASTMIISRVPNISVQLRHEPPALTNEMYCLIVTVQSHEETVAKDVKLTAGLKPGQDANLTQKTQVTLHGTDACDDSFPALLPDIPVGDLQPGEKLEKPIYIRCGTVGARMFLFYISYLINTVVEGKEILCRCHRDETVTIDTVFPFDVAVKFVSTKLEHLDRVFADIPFLLMTDILSASPWPLTIVTSQLQLSASMTPVDQLESYVENVVLQTGESASECFCLRCPPVTNASGVPTGCYVISWKRSSPVESVPVVNTVITLPHVIVESIPLHVNADLPSFGRVRESLPVRYHLQNKTNLVQDVEVSVEPSDAFMFSGLKQIRLRILPGTQQEMLYNFYPLMAGYQQLPSLHVNLMRFPNFTNQLLRRFIPTHIFVKPQGRQGDDNSIAAA
;
A
#
# COMPACT_ATOMS: atom_id res chain seq x y z
N PRO A 1 28.36 29.73 -32.94
CA PRO A 1 29.07 29.30 -31.72
C PRO A 1 29.56 30.52 -30.96
N THR A 2 29.18 30.63 -29.68
CA THR A 2 29.75 31.68 -28.81
C THR A 2 31.25 31.41 -28.65
N HIS A 3 32.05 32.45 -28.38
CA HIS A 3 33.49 32.32 -28.12
C HIS A 3 33.83 31.30 -27.00
N TRP A 4 32.84 30.94 -26.17
CA TRP A 4 32.98 30.07 -25.02
C TRP A 4 32.63 28.61 -25.28
N ASP A 5 32.05 28.29 -26.45
CA ASP A 5 31.71 26.92 -26.78
C ASP A 5 32.98 26.09 -27.02
N PHE A 6 32.99 24.87 -26.48
CA PHE A 6 34.10 23.95 -26.72
C PHE A 6 34.10 23.53 -28.20
N PRO A 7 35.28 23.46 -28.85
CA PRO A 7 35.37 22.98 -30.22
C PRO A 7 34.82 21.56 -30.35
N VAL A 8 34.07 21.30 -31.42
CA VAL A 8 33.52 19.97 -31.71
C VAL A 8 34.61 18.90 -31.77
N GLU A 9 35.79 19.27 -32.27
CA GLU A 9 36.99 18.44 -32.32
C GLU A 9 37.53 18.04 -30.94
N LEU A 10 37.27 18.86 -29.92
CA LEU A 10 37.64 18.54 -28.53
C LEU A 10 36.60 17.61 -27.88
N CYS A 11 35.31 17.89 -28.13
CA CYS A 11 34.18 17.16 -27.56
C CYS A 11 34.01 15.76 -28.16
N CYS A 12 34.37 15.53 -29.42
CA CYS A 12 34.32 14.21 -30.03
C CYS A 12 35.31 13.23 -29.37
N ARG A 13 35.04 11.92 -29.42
CA ARG A 13 36.02 10.90 -29.03
C ARG A 13 37.08 10.83 -30.15
N PRO A 14 38.36 11.14 -29.91
CA PRO A 14 39.37 11.07 -30.95
C PRO A 14 39.57 9.62 -31.37
N MET A 15 39.33 9.33 -32.64
CA MET A 15 39.53 8.03 -33.25
C MET A 15 40.58 8.14 -34.34
N ALA A 16 41.33 7.06 -34.57
CA ALA A 16 42.27 7.00 -35.68
C ALA A 16 41.56 7.35 -37.00
N PHE A 17 42.21 8.10 -37.88
CA PHE A 17 41.66 8.42 -39.19
C PHE A 17 42.24 7.47 -40.25
N VAL A 18 41.41 6.66 -40.90
CA VAL A 18 41.81 5.71 -41.95
C VAL A 18 41.04 6.02 -43.22
N THR A 19 41.72 6.08 -44.35
CA THR A 19 41.10 6.38 -45.65
C THR A 19 41.12 5.13 -46.52
N LEU A 20 39.98 4.81 -47.14
CA LEU A 20 39.87 3.73 -48.12
C LEU A 20 39.84 4.32 -49.53
N THR A 21 40.57 3.74 -50.47
CA THR A 21 40.61 4.14 -51.88
C THR A 21 40.68 2.91 -52.79
N GLY A 22 40.30 3.05 -54.06
CA GLY A 22 40.31 1.95 -55.05
C GLY A 22 39.01 1.14 -55.17
N LEU A 23 37.98 1.48 -54.39
CA LEU A 23 36.63 0.89 -54.52
C LEU A 23 35.74 1.76 -55.44
N ASP A 24 35.17 1.14 -56.47
CA ASP A 24 34.15 1.74 -57.34
C ASP A 24 32.74 1.37 -56.85
N VAL A 25 32.17 2.23 -56.01
CA VAL A 25 30.85 2.03 -55.38
C VAL A 25 29.68 2.30 -56.35
N VAL A 26 29.96 2.87 -57.52
CA VAL A 26 28.94 3.29 -58.50
C VAL A 26 28.65 2.17 -59.50
N TYR A 27 29.69 1.54 -60.04
CA TYR A 27 29.54 0.57 -61.14
C TYR A 27 29.90 -0.87 -60.79
N ASN A 28 30.54 -1.14 -59.64
CA ASN A 28 30.93 -2.49 -59.23
C ASN A 28 30.18 -2.94 -57.96
N ALA A 29 29.34 -3.97 -58.10
CA ALA A 29 28.52 -4.52 -57.02
C ALA A 29 29.35 -5.17 -55.89
N VAL A 30 30.50 -5.77 -56.21
CA VAL A 30 31.43 -6.36 -55.22
C VAL A 30 32.06 -5.25 -54.38
N HIS A 31 32.54 -4.20 -55.03
CA HIS A 31 33.08 -3.01 -54.35
C HIS A 31 32.04 -2.33 -53.47
N ARG A 32 30.79 -2.25 -53.93
CA ARG A 32 29.67 -1.73 -53.13
C ARG A 32 29.36 -2.61 -51.92
N ALA A 33 29.34 -3.93 -52.07
CA ALA A 33 29.14 -4.85 -50.95
C ALA A 33 30.28 -4.76 -49.91
N VAL A 34 31.54 -4.62 -50.34
CA VAL A 34 32.68 -4.39 -49.45
C VAL A 34 32.55 -3.07 -48.71
N TRP A 35 32.23 -1.97 -49.42
CA TRP A 35 32.02 -0.65 -48.84
C TRP A 35 30.87 -0.63 -47.82
N ASP A 36 29.73 -1.22 -48.19
CA ASP A 36 28.55 -1.32 -47.34
C ASP A 36 28.85 -2.16 -46.10
N ALA A 37 29.65 -3.23 -46.20
CA ALA A 37 30.02 -4.04 -45.04
C ALA A 37 30.99 -3.31 -44.07
N PHE A 38 31.82 -2.37 -44.54
CA PHE A 38 32.57 -1.43 -43.69
C PHE A 38 31.70 -0.31 -43.08
N CYS A 39 30.51 -0.05 -43.64
CA CYS A 39 29.60 1.00 -43.17
C CYS A 39 28.44 0.48 -42.30
N ALA A 40 27.89 -0.70 -42.58
CA ALA A 40 26.62 -1.22 -42.05
C ALA A 40 26.68 -1.70 -40.58
N ASN A 41 27.87 -1.88 -40.00
CA ASN A 41 28.06 -2.38 -38.62
C ASN A 41 28.82 -1.41 -37.69
N ARG A 42 28.76 -0.10 -37.94
CA ARG A 42 29.49 0.88 -37.14
C ARG A 42 28.85 1.11 -35.76
N ARG A 43 29.40 0.46 -34.72
CA ARG A 43 29.30 0.96 -33.34
C ARG A 43 29.96 2.35 -33.27
N ALA A 44 29.47 3.25 -32.42
CA ALA A 44 30.01 4.62 -32.23
C ALA A 44 31.51 4.69 -31.87
N ASP A 45 32.12 3.55 -31.53
CA ASP A 45 33.51 3.37 -31.13
C ASP A 45 34.47 2.95 -32.27
N ARG A 46 34.06 3.03 -33.55
CA ARG A 46 34.89 2.62 -34.70
C ARG A 46 35.54 3.79 -35.44
N VAL A 47 36.68 3.51 -36.06
CA VAL A 47 37.54 4.42 -36.84
C VAL A 47 36.75 5.05 -38.02
N PRO A 48 36.70 6.39 -38.17
CA PRO A 48 36.06 7.03 -39.31
C PRO A 48 36.77 6.66 -40.62
N LEU A 49 36.01 6.11 -41.57
CA LEU A 49 36.45 5.89 -42.95
C LEU A 49 35.81 6.94 -43.85
N LEU A 50 36.64 7.74 -44.53
CA LEU A 50 36.24 8.74 -45.52
C LEU A 50 36.92 8.44 -46.86
N GLN A 51 36.30 8.91 -47.94
CA GLN A 51 36.88 8.92 -49.29
C GLN A 51 37.91 10.07 -49.40
N TYR A 52 39.01 9.83 -50.10
CA TYR A 52 40.22 10.65 -50.10
C TYR A 52 40.00 12.10 -50.64
N PRO A 53 40.23 13.16 -49.85
CA PRO A 53 40.31 14.53 -50.38
C PRO A 53 41.73 14.82 -50.91
N GLN A 54 41.81 15.38 -52.13
CA GLN A 54 43.07 15.78 -52.77
C GLN A 54 43.61 17.11 -52.22
N TYR A 55 44.94 17.22 -52.21
CA TYR A 55 45.80 18.38 -51.93
C TYR A 55 45.95 18.87 -50.49
N PHE A 56 47.17 18.74 -49.93
CA PHE A 56 47.61 19.54 -48.78
C PHE A 56 49.14 19.72 -48.75
N GLN A 57 49.63 20.84 -49.29
CA GLN A 57 51.03 21.25 -49.23
C GLN A 57 51.49 21.52 -47.78
N ARG A 58 52.76 21.22 -47.49
CA ARG A 58 53.38 21.40 -46.17
C ARG A 58 53.91 22.82 -46.03
N THR A 59 53.37 23.62 -45.10
CA THR A 59 54.03 24.83 -44.60
C THR A 59 55.12 24.44 -43.58
N SER A 60 56.28 25.09 -43.69
CA SER A 60 57.46 24.87 -42.86
C SER A 60 57.21 25.13 -41.37
N TYR A 61 58.03 24.49 -40.53
CA TYR A 61 57.95 24.57 -39.06
C TYR A 61 58.53 25.92 -38.59
N GLU A 62 57.70 26.79 -38.00
CA GLU A 62 58.16 28.07 -37.43
C GLU A 62 58.94 27.81 -36.12
N TRP A 63 60.27 27.89 -36.19
CA TRP A 63 61.20 27.77 -35.06
C TRP A 63 61.37 29.07 -34.27
N TYR A 64 60.64 30.12 -34.61
CA TYR A 64 60.86 31.46 -34.06
C TYR A 64 59.66 31.88 -33.19
N ILE A 65 59.96 32.22 -31.93
CA ILE A 65 59.12 32.86 -30.90
C ILE A 65 57.62 32.45 -30.91
N PRO A 66 57.13 31.67 -29.94
CA PRO A 66 55.75 31.19 -29.98
C PRO A 66 54.74 32.34 -29.84
N LYS A 67 53.94 32.55 -30.88
CA LYS A 67 52.84 33.55 -30.94
C LYS A 67 51.58 33.19 -30.11
N GLY A 68 51.48 31.94 -29.63
CA GLY A 68 50.34 31.41 -28.88
C GLY A 68 50.52 29.94 -28.45
N ILE A 69 49.54 29.32 -27.80
CA ILE A 69 49.60 27.97 -27.23
C ILE A 69 49.21 26.91 -28.28
N LEU A 70 47.99 26.89 -28.81
CA LEU A 70 47.53 25.85 -29.74
C LEU A 70 46.80 26.46 -30.94
N LYS A 71 47.22 26.09 -32.16
CA LYS A 71 46.59 26.56 -33.40
C LYS A 71 45.20 25.96 -33.58
N THR A 72 44.22 26.76 -34.00
CA THR A 72 42.80 26.35 -34.10
C THR A 72 42.58 25.15 -35.03
N GLY A 73 43.16 25.15 -36.22
CA GLY A 73 43.05 24.05 -37.19
C GLY A 73 43.83 22.77 -36.84
N TRP A 74 44.59 22.72 -35.74
CA TRP A 74 45.48 21.57 -35.48
C TRP A 74 44.73 20.27 -35.14
N MET A 75 43.67 20.34 -34.34
CA MET A 75 42.89 19.14 -33.98
C MET A 75 42.14 18.59 -35.20
N ASN A 76 41.43 19.45 -35.94
CA ASN A 76 40.71 19.08 -37.16
C ASN A 76 41.64 18.43 -38.19
N LYS A 77 42.86 18.97 -38.36
CA LYS A 77 43.88 18.39 -39.25
C LYS A 77 44.12 16.90 -39.00
N HIS A 78 44.18 16.46 -37.75
CA HIS A 78 44.49 15.06 -37.40
C HIS A 78 43.25 14.17 -37.22
N LEU A 79 42.06 14.77 -37.14
CA LEU A 79 40.79 14.04 -37.11
C LEU A 79 40.24 13.77 -38.51
N ASN A 80 40.35 14.74 -39.44
CA ASN A 80 39.60 14.70 -40.71
C ASN A 80 40.47 14.92 -41.97
N LEU A 81 41.67 15.50 -41.87
CA LEU A 81 42.45 15.89 -43.06
C LEU A 81 43.69 15.01 -43.32
N VAL A 82 44.32 14.48 -42.27
CA VAL A 82 45.56 13.69 -42.37
C VAL A 82 45.32 12.27 -41.88
N PRO A 83 45.16 11.28 -42.78
CA PRO A 83 44.95 9.90 -42.37
C PRO A 83 46.23 9.29 -41.79
N ALA A 84 46.05 8.42 -40.80
CA ALA A 84 47.09 7.58 -40.23
C ALA A 84 47.46 6.42 -41.16
N LEU A 85 46.47 5.89 -41.89
CA LEU A 85 46.60 4.80 -42.87
C LEU A 85 45.74 5.10 -44.10
N VAL A 86 46.29 4.89 -45.29
CA VAL A 86 45.55 4.82 -46.55
C VAL A 86 45.54 3.38 -47.03
N VAL A 87 44.36 2.83 -47.25
CA VAL A 87 44.15 1.45 -47.71
C VAL A 87 43.71 1.47 -49.16
N VAL A 88 44.50 0.87 -50.03
CA VAL A 88 44.23 0.75 -51.47
C VAL A 88 43.60 -0.63 -51.72
N PHE A 89 42.35 -0.66 -52.16
CA PHE A 89 41.70 -1.86 -52.64
C PHE A 89 42.01 -2.10 -54.12
N TYR A 90 42.32 -3.34 -54.45
CA TYR A 90 42.62 -3.73 -55.82
C TYR A 90 42.12 -5.15 -56.08
N GLU A 91 41.41 -5.36 -57.18
CA GLU A 91 40.94 -6.69 -57.59
C GLU A 91 42.09 -7.45 -58.27
N LEU A 92 42.56 -8.54 -57.65
CA LEU A 92 43.68 -9.33 -58.17
C LEU A 92 43.68 -10.75 -57.59
N ASP A 93 43.40 -11.74 -58.44
CA ASP A 93 43.54 -13.15 -58.11
C ASP A 93 44.97 -13.65 -58.38
N TRP A 94 45.45 -14.61 -57.58
CA TRP A 94 46.82 -15.15 -57.71
C TRP A 94 47.04 -15.94 -59.00
N ASP A 95 45.99 -16.40 -59.68
CA ASP A 95 46.05 -17.22 -60.90
C ASP A 95 45.94 -16.42 -62.21
N GLU A 96 45.97 -15.08 -62.16
CA GLU A 96 45.75 -14.22 -63.33
C GLU A 96 46.80 -14.45 -64.45
N PRO A 97 46.39 -14.63 -65.73
CA PRO A 97 47.29 -14.87 -66.86
C PRO A 97 48.19 -13.67 -67.19
N GLN A 98 47.75 -12.44 -66.88
CA GLN A 98 48.49 -11.18 -67.12
C GLN A 98 49.11 -10.62 -65.83
N TRP A 99 49.75 -11.48 -65.03
CA TRP A 99 50.28 -11.12 -63.70
C TRP A 99 51.17 -9.87 -63.68
N LYS A 100 52.16 -9.77 -64.59
CA LYS A 100 53.13 -8.67 -64.60
C LYS A 100 52.51 -7.30 -64.90
N GLU A 101 51.48 -7.27 -65.75
CA GLU A 101 50.77 -6.04 -66.12
C GLU A 101 49.90 -5.55 -64.95
N LYS A 102 49.15 -6.46 -64.33
CA LYS A 102 48.32 -6.16 -63.16
C LYS A 102 49.15 -5.80 -61.92
N GLN A 103 50.33 -6.38 -61.77
CA GLN A 103 51.31 -6.00 -60.75
C GLN A 103 51.80 -4.57 -60.96
N LEU A 104 52.12 -4.18 -62.20
CA LEU A 104 52.56 -2.82 -62.54
C LEU A 104 51.44 -1.79 -62.35
N GLU A 105 50.20 -2.14 -62.71
CA GLU A 105 49.01 -1.29 -62.49
C GLU A 105 48.80 -1.02 -60.99
N CYS A 106 48.85 -2.07 -60.14
CA CYS A 106 48.74 -1.93 -58.69
C CYS A 106 49.88 -1.07 -58.12
N ALA A 107 51.12 -1.30 -58.54
CA ALA A 107 52.27 -0.52 -58.11
C ALA A 107 52.13 0.97 -58.48
N THR A 108 51.63 1.26 -59.69
CA THR A 108 51.38 2.65 -60.13
C THR A 108 50.30 3.34 -59.29
N ARG A 109 49.21 2.64 -58.95
CA ARG A 109 48.16 3.18 -58.07
C ARG A 109 48.68 3.48 -56.66
N VAL A 110 49.53 2.60 -56.11
CA VAL A 110 50.19 2.83 -54.81
C VAL A 110 51.14 4.01 -54.87
N GLU A 111 51.90 4.17 -55.96
CA GLU A 111 52.84 5.27 -56.14
C GLU A 111 52.13 6.64 -56.24
N ILE A 112 50.99 6.72 -56.94
CA ILE A 112 50.16 7.94 -56.98
C ILE A 112 49.74 8.36 -55.56
N VAL A 113 49.31 7.40 -54.74
CA VAL A 113 48.93 7.64 -53.34
C VAL A 113 50.14 8.07 -52.50
N ARG A 114 51.34 7.54 -52.75
CA ARG A 114 52.56 7.98 -52.06
C ARG A 114 52.97 9.39 -52.43
N GLN A 115 52.89 9.74 -53.72
CA GLN A 115 53.20 11.09 -54.21
C GLN A 115 52.25 12.13 -53.59
N SER A 116 50.96 11.82 -53.44
CA SER A 116 50.02 12.72 -52.77
C SER A 116 50.25 12.82 -51.25
N LEU A 117 50.94 11.85 -50.64
CA LEU A 117 51.32 11.82 -49.21
C LEU A 117 52.74 12.34 -48.94
N GLN A 118 53.46 12.84 -49.95
CA GLN A 118 54.86 13.23 -49.84
C GLN A 118 55.12 14.20 -48.67
N GLY A 119 56.08 13.85 -47.81
CA GLY A 119 56.45 14.64 -46.63
C GLY A 119 55.63 14.35 -45.36
N ARG A 120 54.77 13.31 -45.37
CA ARG A 120 54.02 12.79 -44.20
C ARG A 120 54.40 11.34 -43.91
N ASN A 121 54.25 10.92 -42.65
CA ASN A 121 54.56 9.55 -42.20
C ASN A 121 53.37 8.59 -42.32
N THR A 122 52.31 8.96 -43.06
CA THR A 122 51.10 8.17 -43.24
C THR A 122 51.44 6.79 -43.80
N LYS A 123 50.87 5.73 -43.22
CA LYS A 123 51.11 4.36 -43.68
C LYS A 123 50.24 4.06 -44.90
N VAL A 124 50.72 3.18 -45.77
CA VAL A 124 49.96 2.68 -46.93
C VAL A 124 49.82 1.17 -46.78
N ALA A 125 48.62 0.65 -46.99
CA ALA A 125 48.34 -0.79 -47.04
C ALA A 125 47.54 -1.12 -48.31
N VAL A 126 47.68 -2.34 -48.79
CA VAL A 126 46.95 -2.85 -49.97
C VAL A 126 46.07 -4.02 -49.54
N VAL A 127 44.81 -4.00 -49.98
CA VAL A 127 43.86 -5.11 -49.80
C VAL A 127 43.51 -5.65 -51.17
N LEU A 128 43.86 -6.92 -51.40
CA LEU A 128 43.51 -7.63 -52.62
C LEU A 128 42.13 -8.24 -52.48
N ILE A 129 41.20 -7.87 -53.36
CA ILE A 129 39.88 -8.50 -53.44
C ILE A 129 40.02 -9.73 -54.34
N GLN A 130 39.77 -10.90 -53.77
CA GLN A 130 39.92 -12.19 -54.47
C GLN A 130 38.58 -12.90 -54.61
N LYS A 131 38.34 -13.52 -55.77
CA LYS A 131 37.09 -14.26 -56.03
C LYS A 131 37.14 -15.68 -55.45
N LYS A 132 38.33 -16.22 -55.22
CA LYS A 132 38.54 -17.55 -54.62
C LYS A 132 38.93 -17.41 -53.14
N THR A 133 38.51 -18.38 -52.32
CA THR A 133 38.94 -18.47 -50.92
C THR A 133 40.42 -18.84 -50.85
N PRO A 134 41.27 -18.09 -50.13
CA PRO A 134 42.68 -18.44 -50.00
C PRO A 134 42.83 -19.77 -49.25
N LEU A 135 43.72 -20.63 -49.74
CA LEU A 135 44.13 -21.88 -49.09
C LEU A 135 44.90 -21.57 -47.77
N PRO A 136 44.97 -22.50 -46.81
CA PRO A 136 45.69 -22.30 -45.54
C PRO A 136 47.17 -21.92 -45.73
N PRO A 137 47.77 -21.18 -44.78
CA PRO A 137 49.17 -20.74 -44.89
C PRO A 137 50.11 -21.94 -45.01
N GLY A 138 50.83 -22.04 -46.13
CA GLY A 138 51.85 -23.08 -46.38
C GLY A 138 51.53 -24.06 -47.51
N GLU A 139 50.28 -24.11 -48.00
CA GLU A 139 49.88 -25.02 -49.09
C GLU A 139 49.98 -24.38 -50.50
N ASP A 140 50.13 -23.06 -50.58
CA ASP A 140 50.20 -22.31 -51.85
C ASP A 140 51.53 -21.51 -51.95
N VAL A 141 52.56 -22.18 -52.48
CA VAL A 141 53.90 -21.59 -52.69
C VAL A 141 53.83 -20.44 -53.71
N ILE A 142 52.93 -20.52 -54.69
CA ILE A 142 52.77 -19.53 -55.76
C ILE A 142 52.20 -18.22 -55.21
N ALA A 143 51.18 -18.30 -54.34
CA ALA A 143 50.64 -17.12 -53.68
C ALA A 143 51.69 -16.40 -52.80
N SER A 144 52.56 -17.16 -52.11
CA SER A 144 53.62 -16.58 -51.27
C SER A 144 54.68 -15.84 -52.10
N GLU A 145 55.15 -16.45 -53.20
CA GLU A 145 56.13 -15.84 -54.11
C GLU A 145 55.56 -14.60 -54.80
N ARG A 146 54.31 -14.68 -55.29
CA ARG A 146 53.61 -13.56 -55.93
C ARG A 146 53.30 -12.42 -54.95
N ALA A 147 52.94 -12.73 -53.70
CA ALA A 147 52.74 -11.73 -52.65
C ALA A 147 54.04 -10.98 -52.32
N ALA A 148 55.18 -11.68 -52.24
CA ALA A 148 56.48 -11.05 -52.04
C ALA A 148 56.89 -10.18 -53.23
N ALA A 149 56.66 -10.64 -54.46
CA ALA A 149 56.92 -9.87 -55.68
C ALA A 149 56.05 -8.60 -55.75
N LEU A 150 54.77 -8.66 -55.39
CA LEU A 150 53.88 -7.50 -55.33
C LEU A 150 54.29 -6.51 -54.23
N CYS A 151 54.65 -7.01 -53.04
CA CYS A 151 55.18 -6.18 -51.95
C CYS A 151 56.45 -5.43 -52.38
N ASN A 152 57.39 -6.12 -53.04
CA ASN A 152 58.62 -5.49 -53.55
C ASN A 152 58.32 -4.44 -54.63
N ALA A 153 57.38 -4.71 -55.54
CA ALA A 153 56.99 -3.75 -56.58
C ALA A 153 56.28 -2.50 -56.02
N CYS A 154 55.56 -2.65 -54.90
CA CYS A 154 54.84 -1.56 -54.23
C CYS A 154 55.63 -0.89 -53.08
N ASP A 155 56.87 -1.36 -52.81
CA ASP A 155 57.69 -0.98 -51.65
C ASP A 155 56.94 -1.14 -50.30
N LEU A 156 56.12 -2.19 -50.17
CA LEU A 156 55.29 -2.46 -49.00
C LEU A 156 55.92 -3.55 -48.12
N SER A 157 55.68 -3.46 -46.81
CA SER A 157 56.00 -4.57 -45.92
C SER A 157 54.98 -5.70 -46.09
N GLY A 158 55.39 -6.97 -45.95
CA GLY A 158 54.46 -8.10 -46.02
C GLY A 158 53.32 -8.07 -44.99
N LYS A 159 53.44 -7.24 -43.94
CA LYS A 159 52.37 -7.00 -42.94
C LYS A 159 51.32 -5.97 -43.40
N SER A 160 51.56 -5.27 -44.50
CA SER A 160 50.70 -4.22 -45.06
C SER A 160 49.97 -4.67 -46.33
N LEU A 161 50.09 -5.95 -46.69
CA LEU A 161 49.34 -6.60 -47.75
C LEU A 161 48.30 -7.52 -47.10
N PHE A 162 47.03 -7.35 -47.48
CA PHE A 162 45.93 -8.16 -46.98
C PHE A 162 45.13 -8.75 -48.13
N VAL A 163 44.46 -9.86 -47.87
CA VAL A 163 43.58 -10.53 -48.83
C VAL A 163 42.16 -10.54 -48.27
N LEU A 164 41.21 -10.10 -49.09
CA LEU A 164 39.78 -10.11 -48.81
C LEU A 164 39.08 -11.06 -49.81
N PRO A 165 38.74 -12.29 -49.42
CA PRO A 165 37.97 -13.18 -50.28
C PRO A 165 36.52 -12.72 -50.38
N HIS A 166 35.97 -12.75 -51.58
CA HIS A 166 34.56 -12.48 -51.87
C HIS A 166 33.73 -13.74 -51.63
N THR A 167 33.24 -13.91 -50.41
CA THR A 167 32.35 -15.02 -49.99
C THR A 167 31.09 -14.45 -49.32
N ASP A 168 30.07 -15.29 -49.08
CA ASP A 168 28.82 -14.89 -48.42
C ASP A 168 29.01 -14.38 -46.96
N HIS A 169 30.20 -14.59 -46.36
CA HIS A 169 30.53 -14.20 -44.98
C HIS A 169 31.61 -13.10 -44.89
N LEU A 170 31.45 -12.00 -45.63
CA LEU A 170 32.38 -10.84 -45.66
C LEU A 170 32.66 -10.19 -44.29
N VAL A 171 31.68 -10.19 -43.38
CA VAL A 171 31.76 -9.46 -42.09
C VAL A 171 32.92 -9.93 -41.21
N GLY A 172 33.19 -11.23 -41.16
CA GLY A 172 34.28 -11.78 -40.34
C GLY A 172 35.68 -11.35 -40.82
N TYR A 173 35.88 -11.31 -42.14
CA TYR A 173 37.12 -10.84 -42.76
C TYR A 173 37.30 -9.34 -42.58
N ILE A 174 36.22 -8.57 -42.68
CA ILE A 174 36.24 -7.12 -42.45
C ILE A 174 36.65 -6.78 -41.02
N ILE A 175 36.15 -7.49 -40.01
CA ILE A 175 36.58 -7.27 -38.60
C ILE A 175 38.09 -7.54 -38.44
N ARG A 176 38.62 -8.57 -39.10
CA ARG A 176 40.07 -8.85 -39.10
C ARG A 176 40.87 -7.74 -39.78
N LEU A 177 40.39 -7.21 -40.90
CA LEU A 177 40.99 -6.07 -41.59
C LEU A 177 40.94 -4.80 -40.73
N GLU A 178 39.81 -4.50 -40.10
CA GLU A 178 39.66 -3.36 -39.18
C GLU A 178 40.70 -3.42 -38.05
N ASN A 179 40.90 -4.60 -37.44
CA ASN A 179 41.92 -4.80 -36.41
C ASN A 179 43.34 -4.55 -36.95
N ALA A 180 43.65 -5.04 -38.15
CA ALA A 180 44.95 -4.84 -38.76
C ALA A 180 45.21 -3.37 -39.15
N PHE A 181 44.19 -2.67 -39.66
CA PHE A 181 44.25 -1.23 -39.95
C PHE A 181 44.46 -0.44 -38.67
N TYR A 182 43.81 -0.85 -37.59
CA TYR A 182 43.95 -0.25 -36.29
C TYR A 182 45.38 -0.38 -35.73
N GLU A 183 46.03 -1.54 -35.84
CA GLU A 183 47.44 -1.72 -35.46
C GLU A 183 48.39 -0.81 -36.26
N HIS A 184 48.15 -0.65 -37.56
CA HIS A 184 48.93 0.25 -38.41
C HIS A 184 48.74 1.71 -38.00
N ALA A 185 47.51 2.12 -37.70
CA ALA A 185 47.20 3.45 -37.20
C ALA A 185 47.83 3.71 -35.82
N GLN A 186 47.82 2.74 -34.91
CA GLN A 186 48.50 2.85 -33.61
C GLN A 186 50.00 3.07 -33.77
N THR A 187 50.63 2.38 -34.72
CA THR A 187 52.05 2.53 -35.03
C THR A 187 52.36 3.93 -35.57
N TYR A 188 51.51 4.47 -36.44
CA TYR A 188 51.61 5.84 -36.93
C TYR A 188 51.61 6.87 -35.77
N TYR A 189 50.61 6.80 -34.89
CA TYR A 189 50.51 7.74 -33.77
C TYR A 189 51.66 7.55 -32.77
N TYR A 190 52.16 6.33 -32.60
CA TYR A 190 53.34 6.07 -31.77
C TYR A 190 54.59 6.81 -32.30
N THR A 191 54.82 6.79 -33.62
CA THR A 191 55.93 7.51 -34.25
C THR A 191 55.75 9.03 -34.13
N GLU A 192 54.53 9.56 -34.33
CA GLU A 192 54.26 10.99 -34.15
C GLU A 192 54.43 11.43 -32.68
N ILE A 193 54.05 10.60 -31.70
CA ILE A 193 54.32 10.86 -30.27
C ILE A 193 55.82 10.96 -30.02
N ARG A 194 56.63 10.03 -30.54
CA ARG A 194 58.10 10.05 -30.40
C ARG A 194 58.70 11.31 -31.01
N ARG A 195 58.20 11.73 -32.18
CA ARG A 195 58.64 12.95 -32.86
C ARG A 195 58.32 14.22 -32.06
N VAL A 196 57.12 14.32 -31.50
CA VAL A 196 56.74 15.46 -30.65
C VAL A 196 57.58 15.47 -29.37
N LYS A 197 57.89 14.30 -28.80
CA LYS A 197 58.78 14.17 -27.63
C LYS A 197 60.21 14.61 -27.93
N SER A 198 60.81 14.14 -29.03
CA SER A 198 62.16 14.56 -29.40
C SER A 198 62.22 16.08 -29.63
N HIS A 199 61.23 16.66 -30.30
CA HIS A 199 61.15 18.12 -30.46
C HIS A 199 61.05 18.87 -29.11
N LYS A 200 60.34 18.31 -28.13
CA LYS A 200 60.20 18.90 -26.80
C LYS A 200 61.52 18.94 -26.04
N GLU A 201 62.41 17.97 -26.24
CA GLU A 201 63.72 17.90 -25.57
C GLU A 201 64.66 19.03 -25.99
N PHE A 202 64.51 19.56 -27.21
CA PHE A 202 65.30 20.70 -27.71
C PHE A 202 64.75 22.08 -27.30
N LEU A 203 63.70 22.16 -26.46
CA LEU A 203 63.09 23.42 -26.05
C LEU A 203 63.71 23.99 -24.77
N ASN A 204 63.91 25.31 -24.74
CA ASN A 204 64.34 26.03 -23.53
C ASN A 204 63.14 26.33 -22.61
N LYS A 205 63.25 25.96 -21.33
CA LYS A 205 62.20 26.13 -20.31
C LYS A 205 61.83 27.58 -20.02
N THR A 206 62.71 28.55 -20.27
CA THR A 206 62.45 29.96 -19.97
C THR A 206 61.76 30.68 -21.13
N THR A 207 62.20 30.44 -22.37
CA THR A 207 61.69 31.16 -23.56
C THR A 207 60.54 30.45 -24.26
N HIS A 208 60.45 29.12 -24.14
CA HIS A 208 59.51 28.30 -24.91
C HIS A 208 58.38 27.68 -24.06
N GLN A 209 58.00 28.33 -22.95
CA GLN A 209 56.97 27.83 -22.02
C GLN A 209 55.64 27.47 -22.71
N LEU A 210 55.16 28.32 -23.63
CA LEU A 210 53.93 28.06 -24.42
C LEU A 210 54.06 26.79 -25.28
N LEU A 211 55.26 26.51 -25.80
CA LEU A 211 55.52 25.29 -26.58
C LEU A 211 55.54 24.05 -25.71
N PHE A 212 55.98 24.11 -24.44
CA PHE A 212 55.92 22.97 -23.54
C PHE A 212 54.47 22.49 -23.33
N VAL A 213 53.56 23.43 -23.08
CA VAL A 213 52.12 23.14 -23.02
C VAL A 213 51.64 22.53 -24.33
N ARG A 214 51.94 23.17 -25.46
CA ARG A 214 51.53 22.72 -26.80
C ARG A 214 51.97 21.27 -27.06
N HIS A 215 53.25 20.98 -26.89
CA HIS A 215 53.81 19.65 -27.18
C HIS A 215 53.22 18.60 -26.25
N GLN A 216 53.03 18.94 -24.97
CA GLN A 216 52.44 18.05 -24.00
C GLN A 216 50.96 17.73 -24.30
N PHE A 217 50.18 18.73 -24.72
CA PHE A 217 48.81 18.54 -25.22
C PHE A 217 48.79 17.64 -26.45
N LYS A 218 49.66 17.88 -27.43
CA LYS A 218 49.75 17.07 -28.65
C LYS A 218 50.07 15.61 -28.36
N ILE A 219 51.00 15.34 -27.44
CA ILE A 219 51.32 13.98 -26.99
C ILE A 219 50.08 13.32 -26.40
N ALA A 220 49.36 14.02 -25.52
CA ALA A 220 48.16 13.49 -24.90
C ALA A 220 47.03 13.20 -25.92
N PHE A 221 46.82 14.11 -26.88
CA PHE A 221 45.82 13.94 -27.94
C PHE A 221 46.17 12.80 -28.91
N PHE A 222 47.44 12.65 -29.27
CA PHE A 222 47.87 11.48 -30.06
C PHE A 222 47.77 10.17 -29.27
N SER A 223 47.96 10.19 -27.94
CA SER A 223 47.67 9.04 -27.09
C SER A 223 46.18 8.68 -27.09
N GLU A 224 45.26 9.66 -27.10
CA GLU A 224 43.82 9.39 -27.31
C GLU A 224 43.55 8.77 -28.69
N LEU A 225 44.14 9.31 -29.77
CA LEU A 225 43.98 8.76 -31.12
C LEU A 225 44.50 7.31 -31.25
N LYS A 226 45.55 6.98 -30.50
CA LYS A 226 46.08 5.61 -30.34
C LYS A 226 45.18 4.70 -29.45
N GLN A 227 44.17 5.28 -28.78
CA GLN A 227 43.35 4.69 -27.71
C GLN A 227 44.13 4.26 -26.46
N ASP A 228 45.29 4.89 -26.21
CA ASP A 228 46.05 4.73 -24.97
C ASP A 228 45.58 5.77 -23.94
N THR A 229 44.41 5.53 -23.37
CA THR A 229 43.70 6.49 -22.51
C THR A 229 44.42 6.76 -21.19
N GLN A 230 45.19 5.81 -20.66
CA GLN A 230 46.02 5.98 -19.46
C GLN A 230 47.18 6.95 -19.69
N ASN A 231 47.95 6.76 -20.77
CA ASN A 231 49.01 7.71 -21.11
C ASN A 231 48.44 9.05 -21.54
N ALA A 232 47.30 9.10 -22.21
CA ALA A 232 46.63 10.35 -22.53
C ALA A 232 46.32 11.15 -21.25
N LEU A 233 45.67 10.52 -20.27
CA LEU A 233 45.33 11.14 -19.00
C LEU A 233 46.57 11.67 -18.26
N LYS A 234 47.63 10.86 -18.17
CA LYS A 234 48.91 11.28 -17.54
C LYS A 234 49.49 12.51 -18.24
N ASN A 235 49.55 12.49 -19.58
CA ASN A 235 50.11 13.59 -20.32
C ASN A 235 49.24 14.86 -20.27
N TYR A 236 47.91 14.74 -20.24
CA TYR A 236 47.02 15.88 -20.00
C TYR A 236 47.18 16.47 -18.61
N ARG A 237 47.30 15.65 -17.55
CA ARG A 237 47.60 16.15 -16.20
C ARG A 237 48.93 16.93 -16.16
N THR A 238 49.95 16.47 -16.87
CA THR A 238 51.20 17.22 -17.03
C THR A 238 51.01 18.53 -17.82
N ALA A 239 50.25 18.50 -18.93
CA ALA A 239 49.95 19.70 -19.70
C ALA A 239 49.20 20.74 -18.85
N TYR A 240 48.26 20.28 -18.02
CA TYR A 240 47.49 21.11 -17.11
C TYR A 240 48.37 21.86 -16.11
N ASN A 241 49.30 21.15 -15.46
CA ASN A 241 50.25 21.79 -14.54
C ASN A 241 51.11 22.83 -15.26
N LEU A 242 51.64 22.49 -16.45
CA LEU A 242 52.44 23.42 -17.26
C LEU A 242 51.66 24.68 -17.68
N VAL A 243 50.35 24.58 -17.94
CA VAL A 243 49.51 25.76 -18.26
C VAL A 243 49.41 26.70 -17.07
N HIS A 244 49.33 26.18 -15.85
CA HIS A 244 49.24 27.00 -14.65
C HIS A 244 50.59 27.57 -14.20
N GLU A 245 51.71 27.02 -14.69
CA GLU A 245 53.06 27.59 -14.53
C GLU A 245 53.32 28.79 -15.47
N LEU A 246 52.49 29.00 -16.51
CA LEU A 246 52.61 30.16 -17.40
C LEU A 246 52.36 31.47 -16.65
N ARG A 247 53.20 32.47 -16.91
CA ARG A 247 52.98 33.84 -16.40
C ARG A 247 51.73 34.44 -17.04
N ALA A 248 50.71 34.69 -16.21
CA ALA A 248 49.45 35.23 -16.64
C ALA A 248 49.46 36.77 -16.63
N HIS A 249 49.15 37.36 -17.76
CA HIS A 249 48.96 38.79 -17.98
C HIS A 249 47.56 39.03 -18.54
N GLU A 250 47.05 40.26 -18.47
CA GLU A 250 45.77 40.61 -19.08
C GLU A 250 45.70 40.27 -20.58
N THR A 251 46.86 40.29 -21.25
CA THR A 251 46.95 40.05 -22.69
C THR A 251 46.73 38.58 -23.10
N ASN A 252 47.21 37.64 -22.28
CA ASN A 252 47.23 36.20 -22.57
C ASN A 252 46.32 35.38 -21.64
N MET A 253 45.67 36.01 -20.65
CA MET A 253 44.81 35.35 -19.65
C MET A 253 43.72 34.50 -20.30
N LEU A 254 43.07 35.03 -21.35
CA LEU A 254 41.98 34.35 -22.04
C LEU A 254 42.47 33.07 -22.72
N GLU A 255 43.61 33.12 -23.39
CA GLU A 255 44.25 31.96 -24.04
C GLU A 255 44.65 30.90 -23.00
N ILE A 256 45.27 31.31 -21.89
CA ILE A 256 45.62 30.42 -20.77
C ILE A 256 44.36 29.74 -20.20
N LYS A 257 43.29 30.49 -19.94
CA LYS A 257 42.03 29.95 -19.39
C LYS A 257 41.34 29.00 -20.37
N THR A 258 41.30 29.37 -21.65
CA THR A 258 40.69 28.54 -22.71
C THR A 258 41.41 27.20 -22.80
N MET A 259 42.75 27.22 -22.85
CA MET A 259 43.55 25.99 -22.88
C MET A 259 43.47 25.19 -21.59
N ALA A 260 43.46 25.84 -20.42
CA ALA A 260 43.25 25.17 -19.14
C ALA A 260 41.88 24.46 -19.11
N GLY A 261 40.82 25.11 -19.57
CA GLY A 261 39.48 24.55 -19.69
C GLY A 261 39.43 23.36 -20.65
N PHE A 262 40.08 23.45 -21.81
CA PHE A 262 40.13 22.34 -22.78
C PHE A 262 40.85 21.11 -22.22
N ILE A 263 42.00 21.31 -21.57
CA ILE A 263 42.75 20.23 -20.93
C ILE A 263 41.92 19.64 -19.78
N ASN A 264 41.30 20.49 -18.95
CA ASN A 264 40.48 20.03 -17.84
C ASN A 264 39.28 19.19 -18.32
N TYR A 265 38.58 19.62 -19.37
CA TYR A 265 37.50 18.88 -20.00
C TYR A 265 37.97 17.47 -20.42
N LYS A 266 39.12 17.36 -21.09
CA LYS A 266 39.70 16.07 -21.48
C LYS A 266 40.07 15.20 -20.27
N ILE A 267 40.65 15.78 -19.22
CA ILE A 267 40.98 15.04 -17.98
C ILE A 267 39.71 14.50 -17.34
N CYS A 268 38.69 15.33 -17.12
CA CYS A 268 37.44 14.91 -16.49
C CYS A 268 36.73 13.82 -17.31
N ARG A 269 36.67 13.97 -18.63
CA ARG A 269 36.09 12.96 -19.53
C ARG A 269 36.83 11.62 -19.45
N LEU A 270 38.17 11.63 -19.46
CA LEU A 270 38.96 10.41 -19.34
C LEU A 270 38.81 9.76 -17.95
N CYS A 271 38.74 10.55 -16.87
CA CYS A 271 38.45 10.01 -15.54
C CYS A 271 37.07 9.33 -15.48
N PHE A 272 36.04 9.92 -16.08
CA PHE A 272 34.72 9.26 -16.19
C PHE A 272 34.77 7.97 -17.02
N GLN A 273 35.52 7.95 -18.13
CA GLN A 273 35.74 6.72 -18.92
C GLN A 273 36.49 5.64 -18.13
N HIS A 274 37.39 6.03 -17.22
CA HIS A 274 38.11 5.11 -16.33
C HIS A 274 37.31 4.70 -15.11
N ASN A 275 36.04 5.11 -15.02
CA ASN A 275 35.15 4.86 -13.90
C ASN A 275 35.68 5.43 -12.56
N THR A 276 36.41 6.56 -12.60
CA THR A 276 36.95 7.29 -11.44
C THR A 276 36.28 8.66 -11.28
N PRO A 277 34.98 8.73 -10.92
CA PRO A 277 34.24 9.99 -10.83
C PRO A 277 34.77 10.92 -9.73
N LEU A 278 35.29 10.39 -8.63
CA LEU A 278 35.85 11.18 -7.53
C LEU A 278 37.09 11.97 -7.98
N ASP A 279 37.95 11.34 -8.79
CA ASP A 279 39.10 12.00 -9.41
C ASP A 279 38.65 13.12 -10.35
N ALA A 280 37.61 12.88 -11.15
CA ALA A 280 37.04 13.89 -12.04
C ALA A 280 36.50 15.10 -11.26
N ILE A 281 35.78 14.86 -10.16
CA ILE A 281 35.22 15.89 -9.27
C ILE A 281 36.34 16.67 -8.58
N ALA A 282 37.35 15.98 -8.03
CA ALA A 282 38.47 16.61 -7.35
C ALA A 282 39.29 17.49 -8.31
N GLN A 283 39.55 16.99 -9.51
CA GLN A 283 40.22 17.76 -10.57
C GLN A 283 39.39 18.99 -10.97
N PHE A 284 38.08 18.85 -11.16
CA PHE A 284 37.22 19.97 -11.53
C PHE A 284 37.15 21.03 -10.43
N ARG A 285 37.03 20.63 -9.16
CA ARG A 285 37.08 21.56 -8.01
C ARG A 285 38.40 22.34 -7.99
N LYS A 286 39.53 21.64 -8.11
CA LYS A 286 40.87 22.26 -8.22
C LYS A 286 40.93 23.24 -9.39
N HIS A 287 40.32 22.90 -10.53
CA HIS A 287 40.28 23.77 -11.70
C HIS A 287 39.52 25.07 -11.43
N ILE A 288 38.35 24.96 -10.83
CA ILE A 288 37.53 26.11 -10.45
C ILE A 288 38.27 27.00 -9.43
N ASP A 289 38.86 26.42 -8.38
CA ASP A 289 39.58 27.19 -7.35
C ASP A 289 40.76 27.99 -7.92
N LEU A 290 41.49 27.39 -8.87
CA LEU A 290 42.63 28.05 -9.54
C LEU A 290 42.18 29.12 -10.54
N CYS A 291 41.05 28.93 -11.21
CA CYS A 291 40.59 29.82 -12.27
C CYS A 291 39.68 30.94 -11.78
N LYS A 292 39.00 30.79 -10.64
CA LYS A 292 38.09 31.80 -10.06
C LYS A 292 38.76 33.17 -9.86
N LYS A 293 40.05 33.19 -9.55
CA LYS A 293 40.84 34.43 -9.38
C LYS A 293 41.38 35.02 -10.69
N LYS A 294 41.24 34.31 -11.81
CA LYS A 294 41.74 34.69 -13.14
C LYS A 294 40.63 35.37 -13.95
N ILE A 295 40.21 36.55 -13.52
CA ILE A 295 39.12 37.30 -14.18
C ILE A 295 39.60 37.82 -15.54
N GLY A 296 40.79 38.43 -15.60
CA GLY A 296 41.29 39.15 -16.76
C GLY A 296 41.05 40.65 -16.60
N SER A 297 40.71 41.35 -17.68
CA SER A 297 40.29 42.76 -17.61
C SER A 297 38.98 42.90 -16.83
N ALA A 298 38.92 43.87 -15.91
CA ALA A 298 37.73 44.16 -15.12
C ALA A 298 36.54 44.63 -15.99
N GLU A 299 36.80 45.30 -17.11
CA GLU A 299 35.79 45.78 -18.07
C GLU A 299 35.07 44.64 -18.81
N LEU A 300 35.65 43.44 -18.75
CA LEU A 300 35.12 42.21 -19.37
C LEU A 300 34.81 41.13 -18.32
N ALA A 301 34.53 41.51 -17.07
CA ALA A 301 34.23 40.55 -16.00
C ALA A 301 33.04 39.62 -16.34
N PHE A 302 32.06 40.09 -17.12
CA PHE A 302 30.94 39.27 -17.60
C PHE A 302 31.39 38.08 -18.46
N GLU A 303 32.50 38.20 -19.20
CA GLU A 303 33.09 37.09 -19.97
C GLU A 303 33.66 36.01 -19.06
N HIS A 304 34.23 36.41 -17.92
CA HIS A 304 34.70 35.44 -16.92
C HIS A 304 33.51 34.66 -16.34
N ALA A 305 32.42 35.34 -15.99
CA ALA A 305 31.20 34.68 -15.53
C ALA A 305 30.58 33.76 -16.61
N ALA A 306 30.59 34.18 -17.88
CA ALA A 306 30.18 33.36 -19.01
C ALA A 306 31.02 32.07 -19.14
N TRP A 307 32.34 32.22 -19.07
CA TRP A 307 33.28 31.09 -19.13
C TRP A 307 33.08 30.13 -17.95
N MET A 308 32.92 30.66 -16.73
CA MET A 308 32.65 29.86 -15.52
C MET A 308 31.35 29.07 -15.65
N SER A 309 30.27 29.73 -16.07
CA SER A 309 28.98 29.08 -16.33
C SER A 309 29.14 27.91 -17.31
N LYS A 310 29.88 28.12 -18.42
CA LYS A 310 30.12 27.07 -19.41
C LYS A 310 31.00 25.92 -18.89
N GLN A 311 32.00 26.18 -18.05
CA GLN A 311 32.81 25.11 -17.44
C GLN A 311 31.94 24.20 -16.55
N PHE A 312 31.07 24.79 -15.74
CA PHE A 312 30.13 24.04 -14.90
C PHE A 312 29.09 23.28 -15.72
N GLN A 313 28.54 23.89 -16.76
CA GLN A 313 27.62 23.21 -17.69
C GLN A 313 28.30 22.01 -18.35
N ALA A 314 29.48 22.19 -18.94
CA ALA A 314 30.18 21.10 -19.64
C ALA A 314 30.59 19.96 -18.71
N PHE A 315 30.97 20.24 -17.46
CA PHE A 315 31.20 19.19 -16.48
C PHE A 315 29.90 18.47 -16.08
N GLY A 316 28.80 19.20 -15.93
CA GLY A 316 27.47 18.62 -15.72
C GLY A 316 27.03 17.70 -16.87
N ASP A 317 27.27 18.12 -18.12
CA ASP A 317 26.98 17.35 -19.33
C ASP A 317 27.83 16.06 -19.36
N LEU A 318 29.14 16.16 -19.10
CA LEU A 318 30.05 14.99 -19.02
C LEU A 318 29.62 14.00 -17.92
N PHE A 319 29.18 14.50 -16.78
CA PHE A 319 28.75 13.65 -15.67
C PHE A 319 27.42 12.97 -16.02
N ASP A 320 26.44 13.68 -16.62
CA ASP A 320 25.19 13.08 -17.08
C ASP A 320 25.43 12.04 -18.20
N GLU A 321 26.35 12.30 -19.13
CA GLU A 321 26.79 11.32 -20.14
C GLU A 321 27.40 10.07 -19.49
N ALA A 322 28.29 10.23 -18.51
CA ALA A 322 28.89 9.11 -17.79
C ALA A 322 27.83 8.24 -17.08
N ILE A 323 26.79 8.87 -16.51
CA ILE A 323 25.67 8.16 -15.88
C ILE A 323 24.88 7.36 -16.93
N LYS A 324 24.62 7.94 -18.11
CA LYS A 324 23.98 7.21 -19.23
C LYS A 324 24.81 6.02 -19.70
N LEU A 325 26.14 6.12 -19.61
CA LEU A 325 27.09 5.04 -19.95
C LEU A 325 27.29 4.00 -18.83
N GLY A 326 26.55 4.09 -17.72
CA GLY A 326 26.51 3.05 -16.68
C GLY A 326 27.13 3.45 -15.33
N LEU A 327 27.56 4.71 -15.15
CA LEU A 327 28.02 5.20 -13.84
C LEU A 327 26.85 5.36 -12.86
N THR A 328 27.00 4.82 -11.64
CA THR A 328 26.02 4.99 -10.56
C THR A 328 26.26 6.31 -9.82
N ALA A 329 25.32 7.25 -9.93
CA ALA A 329 25.36 8.50 -9.20
C ALA A 329 24.51 8.45 -7.92
N ILE A 330 24.99 9.10 -6.86
CA ILE A 330 24.32 9.20 -5.56
C ILE A 330 23.63 10.57 -5.42
N GLN A 331 22.65 10.65 -4.52
CA GLN A 331 21.85 11.86 -4.29
C GLN A 331 22.70 13.10 -3.97
N THR A 332 23.82 12.94 -3.26
CA THR A 332 24.73 14.03 -2.86
C THR A 332 25.77 14.41 -3.92
N GLN A 333 25.94 13.60 -4.97
CA GLN A 333 26.90 13.82 -6.05
C GLN A 333 26.22 13.53 -7.39
N ASN A 334 25.40 14.48 -7.83
CA ASN A 334 24.65 14.40 -9.07
C ASN A 334 24.92 15.61 -9.98
N PRO A 335 24.67 15.49 -11.31
CA PRO A 335 24.90 16.59 -12.26
C PRO A 335 24.11 17.87 -11.96
N GLY A 336 22.97 17.77 -11.27
CA GLY A 336 22.09 18.90 -10.94
C GLY A 336 22.79 20.02 -10.18
N PHE A 337 23.73 19.70 -9.28
CA PHE A 337 24.52 20.72 -8.57
C PHE A 337 25.39 21.55 -9.51
N TYR A 338 25.93 20.94 -10.56
CA TYR A 338 26.79 21.63 -11.52
C TYR A 338 25.97 22.51 -12.45
N TYR A 339 24.78 22.06 -12.88
CA TYR A 339 23.85 22.92 -13.62
C TYR A 339 23.33 24.09 -12.78
N GLN A 340 23.07 23.88 -11.49
CA GLN A 340 22.71 24.97 -10.57
C GLN A 340 23.84 26.00 -10.46
N GLN A 341 25.09 25.56 -10.28
CA GLN A 341 26.23 26.48 -10.25
C GLN A 341 26.44 27.18 -11.61
N ALA A 342 26.20 26.50 -12.73
CA ALA A 342 26.22 27.12 -14.05
C ALA A 342 25.18 28.24 -14.17
N ALA A 343 23.96 28.02 -13.66
CA ALA A 343 22.90 29.02 -13.63
C ALA A 343 23.28 30.21 -12.74
N TYR A 344 23.89 29.98 -11.59
CA TYR A 344 24.39 31.04 -10.69
C TYR A 344 25.39 31.96 -11.41
N TYR A 345 26.41 31.41 -12.08
CA TYR A 345 27.35 32.23 -12.84
C TYR A 345 26.71 32.91 -14.06
N ALA A 346 25.64 32.33 -14.63
CA ALA A 346 24.87 33.00 -15.69
C ALA A 346 24.04 34.19 -15.15
N GLN A 347 23.54 34.11 -13.91
CA GLN A 347 22.94 35.25 -13.21
C GLN A 347 23.97 36.34 -12.90
N GLU A 348 25.16 35.95 -12.43
CA GLU A 348 26.27 36.90 -12.22
C GLU A 348 26.68 37.59 -13.53
N ARG A 349 26.75 36.83 -14.64
CA ARG A 349 26.97 37.39 -16.00
C ARG A 349 25.93 38.44 -16.36
N LYS A 350 24.65 38.18 -16.12
CA LYS A 350 23.54 39.13 -16.36
C LYS A 350 23.71 40.42 -15.55
N GLN A 351 24.07 40.32 -14.27
CA GLN A 351 24.31 41.47 -13.40
C GLN A 351 25.51 42.29 -13.86
N LEU A 352 26.64 41.63 -14.17
CA LEU A 352 27.85 42.28 -14.66
C LEU A 352 27.62 42.94 -16.03
N ALA A 353 26.89 42.28 -16.94
CA ALA A 353 26.54 42.85 -18.24
C ALA A 353 25.67 44.11 -18.07
N SER A 354 24.68 44.10 -17.17
CA SER A 354 23.88 45.29 -16.88
C SER A 354 24.68 46.44 -16.28
N MET A 355 25.78 46.18 -15.55
CA MET A 355 26.63 47.24 -14.99
C MET A 355 27.65 47.77 -15.99
N LEU A 356 28.26 46.89 -16.80
CA LEU A 356 29.41 47.21 -17.65
C LEU A 356 29.05 47.51 -19.12
N CYS A 357 27.90 47.03 -19.59
CA CYS A 357 27.47 47.18 -21.00
C CYS A 357 26.36 48.24 -21.17
N ASN A 358 25.98 48.93 -20.10
CA ASN A 358 25.01 50.02 -20.12
C ASN A 358 25.70 51.32 -20.56
N HIS A 359 25.87 51.44 -21.88
CA HIS A 359 26.36 52.66 -22.54
C HIS A 359 25.20 53.55 -23.00
N ASP A 360 25.48 54.85 -23.10
CA ASP A 360 24.55 55.83 -23.66
C ASP A 360 24.10 55.42 -25.08
N PRO A 361 22.84 55.66 -25.46
CA PRO A 361 22.32 55.30 -26.78
C PRO A 361 23.03 56.02 -27.95
N SER A 362 23.87 57.01 -27.68
CA SER A 362 24.73 57.69 -28.66
C SER A 362 26.01 56.91 -29.01
N VAL A 363 26.39 55.90 -28.23
CA VAL A 363 27.59 55.09 -28.48
C VAL A 363 27.32 54.13 -29.64
N THR A 364 28.03 54.37 -30.76
CA THR A 364 27.87 53.59 -32.00
C THR A 364 28.89 52.45 -32.06
N TYR A 365 28.51 51.34 -32.70
CA TYR A 365 29.41 50.21 -32.90
C TYR A 365 30.66 50.61 -33.71
N PRO A 366 31.88 50.26 -33.27
CA PRO A 366 33.12 50.50 -34.01
C PRO A 366 33.10 50.01 -35.47
N ASN A 367 33.53 50.86 -36.41
CA ASN A 367 33.69 50.52 -37.82
C ASN A 367 35.09 50.95 -38.31
N PRO A 368 35.95 50.05 -38.83
CA PRO A 368 35.75 48.61 -39.08
C PRO A 368 35.57 47.78 -37.80
N ASP A 369 34.82 46.66 -37.88
CA ASP A 369 34.58 45.76 -36.72
C ASP A 369 35.92 45.19 -36.21
N PRO A 370 36.39 45.55 -35.01
CA PRO A 370 37.64 45.02 -34.45
C PRO A 370 37.56 43.53 -34.10
N LEU A 371 36.37 42.92 -34.19
CA LEU A 371 36.15 41.49 -33.98
C LEU A 371 36.22 40.67 -35.28
N GLU A 372 36.22 41.31 -36.45
CA GLU A 372 36.40 40.64 -37.74
C GLU A 372 37.88 40.36 -38.02
N THR A 373 38.15 39.17 -38.57
CA THR A 373 39.51 38.73 -38.91
C THR A 373 39.58 38.46 -40.42
N GLN A 374 40.72 38.72 -41.05
CA GLN A 374 40.87 38.65 -42.53
C GLN A 374 40.52 37.27 -43.12
N THR A 375 40.64 36.20 -42.32
CA THR A 375 40.37 34.80 -42.70
C THR A 375 39.11 34.23 -42.04
N GLY A 376 38.43 35.00 -41.18
CA GLY A 376 37.28 34.54 -40.37
C GLY A 376 37.63 33.54 -39.27
N VAL A 377 38.90 33.18 -39.07
CA VAL A 377 39.34 32.16 -38.10
C VAL A 377 40.48 32.71 -37.23
N LEU A 378 40.44 32.40 -35.93
CA LEU A 378 41.53 32.72 -35.01
C LEU A 378 42.77 31.86 -35.27
N ASP A 379 43.97 32.44 -35.24
CA ASP A 379 45.22 31.66 -35.36
C ASP A 379 45.39 30.68 -34.19
N PHE A 380 45.10 31.14 -32.96
CA PHE A 380 45.22 30.38 -31.72
C PHE A 380 43.93 30.41 -30.89
N TYR A 381 43.67 29.33 -30.14
CA TYR A 381 42.50 29.25 -29.27
C TYR A 381 42.57 30.27 -28.12
N GLY A 382 41.51 31.06 -27.94
CA GLY A 382 41.40 32.07 -26.88
C GLY A 382 42.24 33.34 -27.12
N GLN A 383 42.77 33.52 -28.33
CA GLN A 383 43.39 34.78 -28.76
C GLN A 383 42.31 35.82 -29.11
N ARG A 384 42.53 37.08 -28.75
CA ARG A 384 41.63 38.18 -29.14
C ARG A 384 41.75 38.47 -30.65
N PRO A 385 40.63 38.67 -31.39
CA PRO A 385 40.65 38.98 -32.83
C PRO A 385 41.56 40.14 -33.22
N TRP A 386 41.51 41.25 -32.48
CA TRP A 386 42.30 42.45 -32.72
C TRP A 386 43.80 42.32 -32.33
N ARG A 387 44.23 41.15 -31.84
CA ARG A 387 45.62 40.84 -31.46
C ARG A 387 46.28 39.80 -32.37
N GLN A 388 45.68 39.48 -33.52
CA GLN A 388 46.30 38.60 -34.50
C GLN A 388 47.59 39.21 -35.07
N GLY A 389 48.61 38.38 -35.28
CA GLY A 389 49.91 38.81 -35.82
C GLY A 389 50.89 39.45 -34.82
N ILE A 390 50.45 39.86 -33.64
CA ILE A 390 51.29 40.48 -32.58
C ILE A 390 51.81 39.39 -31.62
N LEU A 391 53.05 39.53 -31.14
CA LEU A 391 53.61 38.64 -30.11
C LEU A 391 52.81 38.79 -28.81
N SER A 392 52.53 37.68 -28.10
CA SER A 392 51.70 37.65 -26.88
C SER A 392 52.16 38.57 -25.73
N PHE A 393 53.38 39.13 -25.82
CA PHE A 393 54.04 39.97 -24.82
C PHE A 393 54.22 41.44 -25.25
N ASP A 394 53.93 41.81 -26.50
CA ASP A 394 54.13 43.19 -26.98
C ASP A 394 52.97 44.12 -26.57
N LEU A 395 53.31 45.40 -26.36
CA LEU A 395 52.36 46.44 -25.96
C LEU A 395 51.33 46.67 -27.08
N SER A 396 50.12 46.16 -26.85
CA SER A 396 48.96 46.38 -27.72
C SER A 396 48.69 47.88 -27.88
N ASP A 397 48.29 48.27 -29.09
CA ASP A 397 47.72 49.59 -29.37
C ASP A 397 46.53 49.85 -28.42
N PRO A 398 46.61 50.85 -27.50
CA PRO A 398 45.57 51.12 -26.51
C PRO A 398 44.23 51.48 -27.13
N GLU A 399 44.22 52.09 -28.31
CA GLU A 399 43.00 52.48 -29.01
C GLU A 399 42.28 51.25 -29.56
N LYS A 400 43.01 50.32 -30.20
CA LYS A 400 42.44 49.05 -30.67
C LYS A 400 41.92 48.19 -29.52
N GLU A 401 42.61 48.18 -28.38
CA GLU A 401 42.15 47.47 -27.19
C GLU A 401 40.81 48.03 -26.69
N LYS A 402 40.70 49.36 -26.56
CA LYS A 402 39.48 50.04 -26.15
C LYS A 402 38.31 49.77 -27.11
N MET A 403 38.56 49.82 -28.42
CA MET A 403 37.54 49.55 -29.45
C MET A 403 37.11 48.07 -29.45
N GLY A 404 38.04 47.13 -29.22
CA GLY A 404 37.75 45.71 -29.08
C GLY A 404 36.89 45.41 -27.85
N ILE A 405 37.22 45.98 -26.69
CA ILE A 405 36.43 45.84 -25.45
C ILE A 405 35.03 46.40 -25.62
N LEU A 406 34.91 47.62 -26.19
CA LEU A 406 33.61 48.26 -26.44
C LEU A 406 32.74 47.39 -27.37
N SER A 407 33.32 46.82 -28.42
CA SER A 407 32.60 45.95 -29.36
C SER A 407 32.05 44.69 -28.68
N LEU A 408 32.78 44.12 -27.72
CA LEU A 408 32.32 42.98 -26.93
C LEU A 408 31.19 43.36 -25.98
N GLN A 409 31.28 44.51 -25.30
CA GLN A 409 30.21 45.02 -24.43
C GLN A 409 28.92 45.29 -25.22
N LEU A 410 29.03 45.86 -26.42
CA LEU A 410 27.89 46.08 -27.31
C LEU A 410 27.28 44.78 -27.83
N LYS A 411 28.10 43.77 -28.18
CA LYS A 411 27.59 42.44 -28.56
C LYS A 411 26.90 41.72 -27.40
N GLU A 412 27.40 41.89 -26.17
CA GLU A 412 26.83 41.28 -24.97
C GLU A 412 25.42 41.81 -24.67
N LYS A 413 25.14 43.09 -24.95
CA LYS A 413 23.80 43.69 -24.77
C LYS A 413 22.70 42.98 -25.57
N ASN A 414 23.05 42.32 -26.68
CA ASN A 414 22.11 41.58 -27.51
C ASN A 414 21.85 40.14 -27.01
N VAL A 415 22.50 39.70 -25.94
CA VAL A 415 22.36 38.34 -25.40
C VAL A 415 21.11 38.23 -24.52
N LEU A 416 20.27 37.24 -24.82
CA LEU A 416 19.10 36.89 -24.01
C LEU A 416 19.51 36.10 -22.75
N HIS A 417 20.02 36.82 -21.74
CA HIS A 417 20.54 36.20 -20.51
C HIS A 417 19.50 35.34 -19.76
N SER A 418 18.26 35.80 -19.66
CA SER A 418 17.21 35.08 -18.91
C SER A 418 16.89 33.72 -19.53
N GLU A 419 16.88 33.58 -20.86
CA GLU A 419 16.63 32.28 -21.52
C GLU A 419 17.75 31.26 -21.23
N LEU A 420 19.00 31.73 -21.19
CA LEU A 420 20.16 30.89 -20.85
C LEU A 420 20.06 30.39 -19.41
N ILE A 421 19.72 31.28 -18.47
CA ILE A 421 19.56 30.93 -17.05
C ILE A 421 18.41 29.92 -16.88
N ILE A 422 17.25 30.17 -17.51
CA ILE A 422 16.08 29.29 -17.47
C ILE A 422 16.44 27.90 -18.01
N THR A 423 17.19 27.82 -19.11
CA THR A 423 17.61 26.53 -19.69
C THR A 423 18.49 25.74 -18.71
N LEU A 424 19.45 26.40 -18.05
CA LEU A 424 20.33 25.78 -17.05
C LEU A 424 19.57 25.34 -15.80
N LEU A 425 18.65 26.18 -15.30
CA LEU A 425 17.78 25.84 -14.17
C LEU A 425 16.86 24.66 -14.49
N SER A 426 16.30 24.62 -15.70
CA SER A 426 15.48 23.50 -16.18
C SER A 426 16.27 22.19 -16.19
N ASN A 427 17.51 22.21 -16.69
CA ASN A 427 18.40 21.04 -16.64
C ASN A 427 18.70 20.60 -15.20
N ALA A 428 18.92 21.55 -14.29
CA ALA A 428 19.12 21.24 -12.87
C ALA A 428 17.86 20.60 -12.24
N VAL A 429 16.68 21.18 -12.46
CA VAL A 429 15.38 20.67 -11.99
C VAL A 429 15.13 19.25 -12.47
N ALA A 430 15.41 18.94 -13.75
CA ALA A 430 15.27 17.60 -14.31
C ALA A 430 16.12 16.56 -13.56
N GLN A 431 17.37 16.93 -13.22
CA GLN A 431 18.25 16.06 -12.45
C GLN A 431 17.77 15.89 -11.00
N PHE A 432 17.42 16.96 -10.29
CA PHE A 432 16.93 16.85 -8.91
C PHE A 432 15.59 16.11 -8.80
N LYS A 433 14.75 16.15 -9.85
CA LYS A 433 13.56 15.30 -9.99
C LYS A 433 13.95 13.82 -10.12
N LYS A 434 14.94 13.49 -10.96
CA LYS A 434 15.46 12.12 -11.13
C LYS A 434 16.02 11.53 -9.83
N TYR A 435 16.71 12.33 -9.02
CA TYR A 435 17.32 11.92 -7.75
C TYR A 435 16.44 12.12 -6.50
N LYS A 436 15.13 12.41 -6.67
CA LYS A 436 14.15 12.56 -5.58
C LYS A 436 14.55 13.59 -4.50
N CYS A 437 15.01 14.76 -4.92
CA CYS A 437 15.33 15.89 -4.04
C CYS A 437 14.22 16.98 -4.11
N PRO A 438 13.08 16.85 -3.42
CA PRO A 438 11.93 17.75 -3.58
C PRO A 438 12.27 19.19 -3.22
N ARG A 439 12.88 19.45 -2.06
CA ARG A 439 13.21 20.83 -1.62
C ARG A 439 14.12 21.60 -2.58
N MET A 440 15.14 20.92 -3.12
CA MET A 440 16.05 21.54 -4.09
C MET A 440 15.35 21.81 -5.42
N LYS A 441 14.49 20.88 -5.86
CA LYS A 441 13.62 21.07 -7.02
C LYS A 441 12.72 22.29 -6.83
N SER A 442 12.02 22.42 -5.70
CA SER A 442 11.13 23.56 -5.41
C SER A 442 11.92 24.87 -5.39
N HIS A 443 13.08 24.90 -4.73
CA HIS A 443 13.95 26.08 -4.70
C HIS A 443 14.38 26.54 -6.11
N LEU A 444 14.80 25.61 -6.98
CA LEU A 444 15.18 25.94 -8.36
C LEU A 444 13.99 26.35 -9.23
N MET A 445 12.80 25.77 -9.00
CA MET A 445 11.58 26.19 -9.67
C MET A 445 11.19 27.63 -9.30
N VAL A 446 11.44 28.05 -8.05
CA VAL A 446 11.25 29.45 -7.62
C VAL A 446 12.22 30.37 -8.34
N GLN A 447 13.52 30.05 -8.34
CA GLN A 447 14.53 30.84 -9.09
C GLN A 447 14.17 30.94 -10.58
N MET A 448 13.66 29.85 -11.17
CA MET A 448 13.22 29.84 -12.56
C MET A 448 11.97 30.69 -12.76
N GLY A 449 11.01 30.66 -11.83
CA GLY A 449 9.82 31.52 -11.84
C GLY A 449 10.15 33.01 -11.72
N GLU A 450 11.12 33.36 -10.87
CA GLU A 450 11.66 34.73 -10.76
C GLU A 450 12.34 35.17 -12.07
N GLU A 451 13.10 34.30 -12.73
CA GLU A 451 13.69 34.63 -14.04
C GLU A 451 12.64 34.77 -15.14
N TYR A 452 11.56 33.99 -15.13
CA TYR A 452 10.42 34.19 -16.03
C TYR A 452 9.71 35.53 -15.77
N TYR A 453 9.59 35.95 -14.50
CA TYR A 453 9.10 37.28 -14.15
C TYR A 453 9.98 38.39 -14.76
N TYR A 454 11.31 38.29 -14.62
CA TYR A 454 12.25 39.24 -15.24
C TYR A 454 12.22 39.19 -16.78
N ALA A 455 11.93 38.04 -17.38
CA ALA A 455 11.74 37.87 -18.82
C ALA A 455 10.38 38.40 -19.33
N LYS A 456 9.53 38.95 -18.45
CA LYS A 456 8.16 39.44 -18.73
C LYS A 456 7.18 38.35 -19.19
N ASP A 457 7.50 37.07 -18.98
CA ASP A 457 6.60 35.93 -19.21
C ASP A 457 5.89 35.56 -17.90
N TYR A 458 4.97 36.42 -17.48
CA TYR A 458 4.25 36.31 -16.20
C TYR A 458 3.38 35.05 -16.10
N ALA A 459 2.87 34.56 -17.23
CA ALA A 459 2.01 33.37 -17.26
C ALA A 459 2.78 32.09 -16.92
N LYS A 460 4.01 31.92 -17.43
CA LYS A 460 4.86 30.78 -17.06
C LYS A 460 5.40 30.92 -15.64
N ALA A 461 5.70 32.14 -15.20
CA ALA A 461 6.11 32.41 -13.82
C ALA A 461 5.02 31.94 -12.83
N LEU A 462 3.77 32.39 -13.01
CA LEU A 462 2.65 32.00 -12.14
C LEU A 462 2.45 30.48 -12.06
N LYS A 463 2.43 29.79 -13.20
CA LYS A 463 2.27 28.32 -13.23
C LYS A 463 3.34 27.57 -12.42
N LEU A 464 4.59 28.04 -12.47
CA LEU A 464 5.69 27.42 -11.71
C LEU A 464 5.59 27.75 -10.22
N LEU A 465 5.26 29.00 -9.89
CA LEU A 465 5.13 29.45 -8.51
C LEU A 465 3.94 28.77 -7.82
N ASP A 466 2.78 28.63 -8.47
CA ASP A 466 1.59 27.94 -7.93
C ASP A 466 1.89 26.49 -7.53
N TYR A 467 2.65 25.77 -8.36
CA TYR A 467 3.08 24.41 -8.05
C TYR A 467 3.90 24.37 -6.75
N VAL A 468 4.82 25.32 -6.57
CA VAL A 468 5.69 25.37 -5.37
C VAL A 468 4.93 25.89 -4.14
N MET A 469 3.98 26.81 -4.31
CA MET A 469 3.16 27.32 -3.21
C MET A 469 2.42 26.18 -2.49
N CYS A 470 1.89 25.20 -3.23
CA CYS A 470 1.24 24.03 -2.65
C CYS A 470 2.20 23.23 -1.75
N GLU A 471 3.44 22.99 -2.20
CA GLU A 471 4.45 22.29 -1.41
C GLU A 471 4.81 23.09 -0.14
N TYR A 472 4.98 24.41 -0.24
CA TYR A 472 5.31 25.26 0.90
C TYR A 472 4.17 25.43 1.91
N ARG A 473 2.91 25.45 1.45
CA ARG A 473 1.73 25.41 2.33
C ARG A 473 1.70 24.12 3.15
N SER A 474 1.93 22.98 2.50
CA SER A 474 1.91 21.67 3.16
C SER A 474 3.05 21.47 4.17
N GLU A 475 4.22 22.05 3.92
CA GLU A 475 5.39 21.95 4.82
C GLU A 475 5.45 23.07 5.88
N GLY A 476 4.66 24.15 5.74
CA GLY A 476 4.60 25.27 6.69
C GLY A 476 5.73 26.30 6.56
N TRP A 477 6.29 26.49 5.36
CA TRP A 477 7.37 27.47 5.11
C TRP A 477 6.83 28.88 4.86
N TRP A 478 6.25 29.51 5.89
CA TRP A 478 5.51 30.78 5.80
C TRP A 478 6.29 31.94 5.19
N THR A 479 7.58 32.08 5.50
CA THR A 479 8.44 33.16 4.97
C THR A 479 8.66 33.02 3.46
N LEU A 480 8.98 31.80 3.01
CA LEU A 480 9.18 31.49 1.60
C LEU A 480 7.86 31.58 0.81
N LEU A 481 6.77 31.08 1.40
CA LEU A 481 5.42 31.20 0.83
C LEU A 481 5.02 32.67 0.65
N THR A 482 5.25 33.51 1.67
CA THR A 482 4.96 34.96 1.61
C THR A 482 5.73 35.65 0.49
N SER A 483 7.02 35.32 0.31
CA SER A 483 7.85 35.87 -0.76
C SER A 483 7.31 35.51 -2.14
N ILE A 484 6.97 34.23 -2.35
CA ILE A 484 6.44 33.73 -3.62
C ILE A 484 5.05 34.29 -3.92
N LEU A 485 4.17 34.34 -2.92
CA LEU A 485 2.84 34.95 -3.04
C LEU A 485 2.94 36.44 -3.38
N THR A 486 3.93 37.16 -2.84
CA THR A 486 4.18 38.56 -3.19
C THR A 486 4.58 38.70 -4.66
N THR A 487 5.46 37.83 -5.17
CA THR A 487 5.84 37.82 -6.59
C THR A 487 4.66 37.41 -7.48
N ALA A 488 3.84 36.45 -7.06
CA ALA A 488 2.64 36.02 -7.79
C ALA A 488 1.55 37.10 -7.81
N LEU A 489 1.36 37.85 -6.71
CA LEU A 489 0.47 39.02 -6.65
C LEU A 489 0.91 40.10 -7.65
N LYS A 490 2.23 40.35 -7.77
CA LYS A 490 2.78 41.26 -8.78
C LYS A 490 2.49 40.75 -10.20
N CYS A 491 2.68 39.46 -10.46
CA CYS A 491 2.38 38.86 -11.77
C CYS A 491 0.89 38.97 -12.12
N SER A 492 -0.01 38.64 -11.19
CA SER A 492 -1.46 38.70 -11.41
C SER A 492 -1.97 40.13 -11.59
N TYR A 493 -1.37 41.11 -10.89
CA TYR A 493 -1.61 42.53 -11.13
C TYR A 493 -1.19 42.95 -12.54
N LEU A 494 0.02 42.56 -12.98
CA LEU A 494 0.54 42.93 -14.31
C LEU A 494 -0.26 42.30 -15.46
N MET A 495 -0.84 41.12 -15.25
CA MET A 495 -1.72 40.44 -16.20
C MET A 495 -3.21 40.80 -16.07
N ALA A 496 -3.60 41.59 -15.06
CA ALA A 496 -4.99 41.87 -14.69
C ALA A 496 -5.87 40.60 -14.52
N GLN A 497 -5.31 39.55 -13.91
CA GLN A 497 -6.03 38.31 -13.60
C GLN A 497 -6.78 38.42 -12.27
N LEU A 498 -8.09 38.71 -12.36
CA LEU A 498 -8.95 38.98 -11.20
C LEU A 498 -8.98 37.85 -10.17
N LYS A 499 -9.26 36.61 -10.59
CA LYS A 499 -9.41 35.46 -9.69
C LYS A 499 -8.13 35.18 -8.91
N ASP A 500 -6.99 35.18 -9.59
CA ASP A 500 -5.68 34.90 -9.01
C ASP A 500 -5.24 36.05 -8.09
N TYR A 501 -5.45 37.31 -8.51
CA TYR A 501 -5.18 38.48 -7.65
C TYR A 501 -5.99 38.45 -6.36
N ILE A 502 -7.31 38.19 -6.44
CA ILE A 502 -8.16 38.06 -5.25
C ILE A 502 -7.64 36.92 -4.37
N THR A 503 -7.36 35.75 -4.93
CA THR A 503 -6.93 34.57 -4.16
C THR A 503 -5.61 34.82 -3.41
N TYR A 504 -4.59 35.37 -4.08
CA TYR A 504 -3.32 35.72 -3.43
C TYR A 504 -3.47 36.85 -2.41
N SER A 505 -4.35 37.84 -2.65
CA SER A 505 -4.67 38.87 -1.66
C SER A 505 -5.32 38.26 -0.42
N LEU A 506 -6.29 37.36 -0.57
CA LEU A 506 -6.96 36.67 0.55
C LEU A 506 -5.94 35.89 1.40
N GLU A 507 -4.96 35.25 0.76
CA GLU A 507 -3.93 34.46 1.44
C GLU A 507 -2.85 35.33 2.13
N LEU A 508 -2.38 36.38 1.46
CA LEU A 508 -1.39 37.32 2.01
C LEU A 508 -1.91 38.14 3.20
N LEU A 509 -3.22 38.34 3.28
CA LEU A 509 -3.88 38.94 4.45
C LEU A 509 -4.01 37.95 5.61
N GLY A 510 -3.90 36.65 5.37
CA GLY A 510 -4.14 35.61 6.35
C GLY A 510 -3.03 35.44 7.38
N ARG A 511 -3.27 34.51 8.30
CA ARG A 511 -2.35 34.18 9.41
C ARG A 511 -1.02 33.56 8.96
N ALA A 512 -1.02 32.89 7.81
CA ALA A 512 0.17 32.26 7.24
C ALA A 512 1.18 33.25 6.64
N SER A 513 0.81 34.53 6.54
CA SER A 513 1.64 35.59 5.95
C SER A 513 2.49 36.31 6.99
N THR A 514 3.79 36.44 6.71
CA THR A 514 4.77 37.15 7.56
C THR A 514 4.90 38.64 7.22
N LEU A 515 3.97 39.20 6.43
CA LEU A 515 3.97 40.62 6.09
C LEU A 515 3.69 41.51 7.31
N LYS A 516 4.27 42.72 7.30
CA LYS A 516 3.97 43.77 8.29
C LYS A 516 2.55 44.32 8.13
N GLU A 517 1.98 44.86 9.19
CA GLU A 517 0.59 45.40 9.20
C GLU A 517 0.38 46.50 8.14
N ASP A 518 1.36 47.38 7.91
CA ASP A 518 1.28 48.41 6.85
C ASP A 518 1.10 47.78 5.45
N GLN A 519 1.82 46.70 5.18
CA GLN A 519 1.75 45.99 3.90
C GLN A 519 0.43 45.23 3.76
N LYS A 520 -0.04 44.59 4.84
CA LYS A 520 -1.36 43.93 4.86
C LYS A 520 -2.49 44.96 4.64
N SER A 521 -2.43 46.11 5.29
CA SER A 521 -3.40 47.20 5.14
C SER A 521 -3.48 47.73 3.71
N ARG A 522 -2.34 47.83 3.01
CA ARG A 522 -2.29 48.21 1.60
C ARG A 522 -2.96 47.17 0.69
N ILE A 523 -2.65 45.89 0.90
CA ILE A 523 -3.25 44.78 0.14
C ILE A 523 -4.77 44.72 0.37
N GLU A 524 -5.21 44.95 1.62
CA GLU A 524 -6.63 45.00 1.97
C GLU A 524 -7.35 46.15 1.26
N LYS A 525 -6.77 47.36 1.24
CA LYS A 525 -7.32 48.50 0.49
C LYS A 525 -7.45 48.18 -1.00
N ASN A 526 -6.43 47.56 -1.59
CA ASN A 526 -6.46 47.13 -2.99
C ASN A 526 -7.53 46.05 -3.25
N LEU A 527 -7.69 45.09 -2.34
CA LEU A 527 -8.75 44.08 -2.43
C LEU A 527 -10.14 44.72 -2.37
N ILE A 528 -10.37 45.67 -1.46
CA ILE A 528 -11.64 46.40 -1.36
C ILE A 528 -11.93 47.17 -2.65
N LYS A 529 -10.94 47.89 -3.21
CA LYS A 529 -11.07 48.55 -4.52
C LYS A 529 -11.49 47.58 -5.62
N VAL A 530 -10.83 46.42 -5.68
CA VAL A 530 -11.17 45.36 -6.66
C VAL A 530 -12.60 44.84 -6.46
N LEU A 531 -13.08 44.69 -5.21
CA LEU A 531 -14.45 44.32 -4.89
C LEU A 531 -15.47 45.40 -5.29
N MET A 532 -15.10 46.69 -5.24
CA MET A 532 -15.94 47.82 -5.70
C MET A 532 -15.92 48.03 -7.22
N ASN A 533 -15.28 47.15 -7.98
CA ASN A 533 -15.05 47.33 -9.42
C ASN A 533 -14.17 48.56 -9.75
N GLU A 534 -13.25 48.92 -8.86
CA GLU A 534 -12.21 49.93 -9.09
C GLU A 534 -10.86 49.28 -9.45
N SER A 535 -9.95 50.05 -10.04
CA SER A 535 -8.59 49.60 -10.33
C SER A 535 -7.71 49.64 -9.06
N PRO A 536 -6.97 48.56 -8.72
CA PRO A 536 -6.06 48.57 -7.58
C PRO A 536 -4.85 49.49 -7.84
N ASP A 537 -4.24 50.00 -6.76
CA ASP A 537 -3.02 50.79 -6.86
C ASP A 537 -1.83 49.89 -7.24
N PRO A 538 -0.81 50.40 -7.97
CA PRO A 538 0.33 49.60 -8.40
C PRO A 538 1.05 48.90 -7.24
N GLU A 539 1.35 47.61 -7.44
CA GLU A 539 2.18 46.85 -6.50
C GLU A 539 3.63 47.38 -6.48
N PRO A 540 4.34 47.32 -5.34
CA PRO A 540 5.69 47.87 -5.19
C PRO A 540 6.73 47.12 -6.05
N ASP A 541 7.78 47.83 -6.45
CA ASP A 541 8.93 47.30 -7.23
C ASP A 541 8.56 46.69 -8.60
N CYS A 542 7.45 47.11 -9.21
CA CYS A 542 7.11 46.76 -10.59
C CYS A 542 7.75 47.73 -11.61
N ASP A 543 8.11 47.22 -12.78
CA ASP A 543 8.63 48.03 -13.90
C ASP A 543 7.59 49.06 -14.37
N ALA A 544 7.97 50.34 -14.43
CA ALA A 544 7.07 51.46 -14.76
C ALA A 544 6.39 51.29 -16.13
N ALA A 545 7.10 50.71 -17.11
CA ALA A 545 6.55 50.42 -18.43
C ALA A 545 5.48 49.33 -18.37
N ALA A 546 5.70 48.28 -17.56
CA ALA A 546 4.75 47.19 -17.37
C ALA A 546 3.51 47.63 -16.57
N VAL A 547 3.68 48.50 -15.58
CA VAL A 547 2.57 49.10 -14.81
C VAL A 547 1.64 49.91 -15.73
N LYS A 548 2.20 50.73 -16.63
CA LYS A 548 1.37 51.51 -17.59
C LYS A 548 0.59 50.61 -18.54
N ALA A 549 1.15 49.45 -18.92
CA ALA A 549 0.43 48.46 -19.72
C ALA A 549 -0.68 47.77 -18.90
N SER A 550 -0.41 47.39 -17.65
CA SER A 550 -1.42 46.74 -16.80
C SER A 550 -2.56 47.68 -16.42
N GLN A 551 -2.30 48.97 -16.19
CA GLN A 551 -3.35 49.95 -15.90
C GLN A 551 -4.38 50.05 -17.03
N LYS A 552 -3.95 49.91 -18.30
CA LYS A 552 -4.87 49.82 -19.44
C LYS A 552 -5.71 48.54 -19.37
N LEU A 553 -5.08 47.40 -19.09
CA LEU A 553 -5.79 46.12 -18.93
C LEU A 553 -6.82 46.17 -17.79
N TRP A 554 -6.48 46.80 -16.66
CA TRP A 554 -7.41 46.99 -15.54
C TRP A 554 -8.56 47.93 -15.91
N ALA A 555 -8.33 49.00 -16.65
CA ALA A 555 -9.39 49.89 -17.15
C ALA A 555 -10.35 49.15 -18.11
N ASP A 556 -9.81 48.29 -18.99
CA ASP A 556 -10.61 47.42 -19.86
C ASP A 556 -11.45 46.42 -19.03
N ARG A 557 -10.90 45.85 -17.95
CA ARG A 557 -11.63 44.92 -17.06
C ARG A 557 -12.67 45.59 -16.15
N VAL A 558 -12.52 46.88 -15.86
CA VAL A 558 -13.50 47.68 -15.12
C VAL A 558 -14.66 48.08 -16.05
N SER A 559 -14.38 48.33 -17.33
CA SER A 559 -15.39 48.69 -18.34
C SER A 559 -16.16 47.49 -18.92
N LEU A 560 -15.54 46.30 -19.00
CA LEU A 560 -16.26 45.05 -19.30
C LEU A 560 -16.97 44.50 -18.06
N ALA A 561 -18.31 44.53 -18.06
CA ALA A 561 -19.18 43.87 -17.07
C ALA A 561 -19.21 42.33 -17.24
N GLY A 562 -18.05 41.67 -17.18
CA GLY A 562 -17.97 40.20 -17.13
C GLY A 562 -18.20 39.67 -15.71
N SER A 563 -18.71 38.43 -15.59
CA SER A 563 -19.08 37.70 -14.34
C SER A 563 -18.62 38.37 -13.05
N ASN A 564 -19.54 39.06 -12.39
CA ASN A 564 -19.29 39.68 -11.08
C ASN A 564 -19.17 38.64 -9.96
N ILE A 565 -19.36 37.35 -10.22
CA ILE A 565 -19.31 36.28 -9.21
C ILE A 565 -18.03 35.47 -9.38
N PHE A 566 -17.26 35.34 -8.30
CA PHE A 566 -16.04 34.54 -8.22
C PHE A 566 -16.12 33.56 -7.07
N THR A 567 -16.22 32.26 -7.36
CA THR A 567 -16.14 31.21 -6.35
C THR A 567 -14.70 30.79 -6.14
N ILE A 568 -14.24 30.86 -4.89
CA ILE A 568 -12.89 30.53 -4.45
C ILE A 568 -12.99 29.38 -3.45
N GLU A 569 -12.43 28.24 -3.81
CA GLU A 569 -12.39 27.04 -2.98
C GLU A 569 -11.27 27.15 -1.94
N VAL A 570 -11.63 27.14 -0.66
CA VAL A 570 -10.69 27.40 0.45
C VAL A 570 -9.81 26.19 0.79
N GLN A 571 -10.10 25.01 0.22
CA GLN A 571 -9.40 23.77 0.58
C GLN A 571 -7.89 23.79 0.27
N ASP A 572 -7.49 24.58 -0.74
CA ASP A 572 -6.15 24.54 -1.33
C ASP A 572 -5.24 25.70 -0.88
N PHE A 573 -5.74 26.63 -0.07
CA PHE A 573 -4.97 27.78 0.45
C PHE A 573 -5.45 28.24 1.84
N ILE A 574 -4.76 29.23 2.43
CA ILE A 574 -5.04 29.71 3.80
C ILE A 574 -5.57 31.15 3.75
N PRO A 575 -6.89 31.37 3.62
CA PRO A 575 -7.46 32.72 3.61
C PRO A 575 -7.36 33.37 4.99
N PHE A 576 -7.57 34.70 5.02
CA PHE A 576 -7.68 35.45 6.27
C PHE A 576 -8.99 35.20 7.03
N VAL A 577 -10.00 34.58 6.42
CA VAL A 577 -11.24 34.18 7.11
C VAL A 577 -11.20 32.69 7.40
N GLN A 578 -11.40 32.33 8.65
CA GLN A 578 -11.48 30.95 9.10
C GLN A 578 -12.92 30.57 9.41
N CYS A 579 -13.29 29.33 9.10
CA CYS A 579 -14.64 28.80 9.32
C CYS A 579 -14.59 27.42 10.00
N LYS A 580 -15.40 27.23 11.05
CA LYS A 580 -15.65 25.95 11.71
C LYS A 580 -17.15 25.78 11.99
N ALA A 581 -17.75 24.70 11.51
CA ALA A 581 -19.14 24.34 11.78
C ALA A 581 -19.22 23.11 12.70
N LYS A 582 -20.14 23.16 13.66
CA LYS A 582 -20.30 22.13 14.68
C LYS A 582 -21.77 21.86 15.00
N PHE A 583 -22.26 20.65 14.72
CA PHE A 583 -23.50 20.15 15.32
C PHE A 583 -23.36 20.03 16.85
N LEU A 584 -24.39 20.41 17.60
CA LEU A 584 -24.34 20.36 19.07
C LEU A 584 -24.30 18.93 19.62
N ALA A 585 -24.85 17.96 18.88
CA ALA A 585 -24.88 16.55 19.24
C ALA A 585 -24.54 15.64 18.04
N PRO A 586 -23.88 14.48 18.26
CA PRO A 586 -23.56 13.51 17.20
C PRO A 586 -24.81 12.81 16.66
N SER A 587 -25.89 12.81 17.43
CA SER A 587 -27.21 12.35 17.02
C SER A 587 -28.30 13.20 17.66
N PHE A 588 -29.37 13.47 16.92
CA PHE A 588 -30.58 14.11 17.43
C PHE A 588 -31.75 13.14 17.27
N HIS A 589 -32.60 13.06 18.29
CA HIS A 589 -33.90 12.40 18.12
C HIS A 589 -34.77 13.24 17.19
N VAL A 590 -35.59 12.58 16.37
CA VAL A 590 -36.48 13.25 15.41
C VAL A 590 -37.44 14.26 16.06
N ASP A 591 -37.73 14.07 17.35
CA ASP A 591 -38.59 14.94 18.16
C ASP A 591 -37.85 16.11 18.84
N VAL A 592 -36.56 16.29 18.55
CA VAL A 592 -35.73 17.40 19.03
C VAL A 592 -35.24 18.20 17.82
N PRO A 593 -35.33 19.54 17.83
CA PRO A 593 -34.79 20.35 16.74
C PRO A 593 -33.27 20.14 16.62
N VAL A 594 -32.81 19.89 15.40
CA VAL A 594 -31.39 19.78 15.07
C VAL A 594 -30.78 21.16 15.18
N GLN A 595 -29.75 21.28 16.02
CA GLN A 595 -29.06 22.55 16.28
C GLN A 595 -27.58 22.44 15.93
N PHE A 596 -27.04 23.46 15.27
CA PHE A 596 -25.62 23.57 14.96
C PHE A 596 -25.15 25.02 14.93
N ASP A 597 -23.86 25.20 15.17
CA ASP A 597 -23.21 26.50 15.24
C ASP A 597 -22.13 26.62 14.15
N VAL A 598 -22.08 27.78 13.48
CA VAL A 598 -21.00 28.16 12.55
C VAL A 598 -20.19 29.27 13.20
N TYR A 599 -18.88 29.06 13.29
CA TYR A 599 -17.92 30.00 13.87
C TYR A 599 -17.05 30.60 12.78
N LEU A 600 -17.01 31.92 12.70
CA LEU A 600 -16.16 32.68 11.78
C LEU A 600 -15.14 33.52 12.55
N ARG A 601 -13.91 33.59 12.05
CA ARG A 601 -12.83 34.43 12.61
C ARG A 601 -12.04 35.06 11.47
N ALA A 602 -11.71 36.35 11.58
CA ALA A 602 -10.89 37.06 10.60
C ALA A 602 -9.52 37.46 11.19
N ASP A 603 -8.47 37.28 10.40
CA ASP A 603 -7.07 37.60 10.73
C ASP A 603 -6.56 38.87 10.02
N CYS A 604 -7.42 39.59 9.29
CA CYS A 604 -7.10 40.83 8.57
C CYS A 604 -6.90 42.02 9.54
N PRO A 605 -6.20 43.09 9.14
CA PRO A 605 -5.92 44.21 10.04
C PRO A 605 -7.14 45.11 10.31
N HIS A 606 -8.11 45.21 9.40
CA HIS A 606 -9.34 46.00 9.61
C HIS A 606 -10.60 45.11 9.59
N PRO A 607 -11.73 45.58 10.15
CA PRO A 607 -12.99 44.85 10.09
C PRO A 607 -13.49 44.67 8.65
N ILE A 608 -13.89 43.45 8.30
CA ILE A 608 -14.46 43.15 6.98
C ILE A 608 -15.95 42.84 7.07
N ARG A 609 -16.74 43.36 6.13
CA ARG A 609 -18.18 43.07 6.00
C ARG A 609 -18.41 41.99 4.94
N PHE A 610 -19.40 41.14 5.16
CA PHE A 610 -19.83 40.11 4.22
C PHE A 610 -21.34 40.27 3.97
N SER A 611 -21.84 39.86 2.80
CA SER A 611 -23.23 40.09 2.39
C SER A 611 -24.14 38.91 2.70
N LYS A 612 -23.62 37.68 2.64
CA LYS A 612 -24.40 36.46 2.79
C LYS A 612 -23.58 35.32 3.39
N LEU A 613 -24.20 34.51 4.26
CA LEU A 613 -23.69 33.23 4.75
C LEU A 613 -24.71 32.14 4.46
N CYS A 614 -24.32 31.12 3.70
CA CYS A 614 -25.18 29.97 3.36
C CYS A 614 -24.53 28.66 3.80
N ILE A 615 -25.34 27.73 4.30
CA ILE A 615 -24.91 26.37 4.62
C ILE A 615 -25.72 25.40 3.75
N SER A 616 -25.01 24.57 3.00
CA SER A 616 -25.59 23.52 2.19
C SER A 616 -25.45 22.17 2.88
N PHE A 617 -26.51 21.36 2.79
CA PHE A 617 -26.54 19.99 3.31
C PHE A 617 -26.68 18.97 2.18
N ASN A 618 -26.50 17.70 2.52
CA ASN A 618 -26.79 16.57 1.63
C ASN A 618 -28.29 16.47 1.28
N ASN A 619 -29.17 16.85 2.21
CA ASN A 619 -30.59 17.05 1.96
C ASN A 619 -30.88 18.56 1.77
N GLN A 620 -31.18 18.95 0.52
CA GLN A 620 -31.32 20.35 0.12
C GLN A 620 -32.51 21.07 0.78
N ASP A 621 -33.49 20.33 1.28
CA ASP A 621 -34.68 20.90 1.94
C ASP A 621 -34.33 21.69 3.21
N TYR A 622 -33.16 21.43 3.81
CA TYR A 622 -32.68 22.10 5.00
C TYR A 622 -31.92 23.40 4.71
N ASN A 623 -31.43 23.60 3.48
CA ASN A 623 -30.61 24.76 3.09
C ASN A 623 -31.34 26.09 3.33
N GLN A 624 -32.65 26.12 3.07
CA GLN A 624 -33.50 27.31 3.24
C GLN A 624 -33.57 27.83 4.68
N TYR A 625 -33.35 26.97 5.68
CA TYR A 625 -33.36 27.35 7.09
C TYR A 625 -31.99 27.86 7.56
N CYS A 626 -30.97 27.80 6.71
CA CYS A 626 -29.56 28.03 7.05
C CYS A 626 -28.92 29.10 6.17
N VAL A 627 -29.62 30.22 5.99
CA VAL A 627 -29.16 31.41 5.26
C VAL A 627 -29.26 32.64 6.15
N VAL A 628 -28.18 33.43 6.21
CA VAL A 628 -28.16 34.76 6.82
C VAL A 628 -27.82 35.78 5.74
N GLU A 629 -28.70 36.74 5.50
CA GLU A 629 -28.60 37.75 4.44
C GLU A 629 -29.16 39.09 4.93
N GLU A 630 -28.41 40.19 4.72
CA GLU A 630 -28.86 41.57 4.95
C GLU A 630 -28.74 42.35 3.62
N ALA A 631 -29.80 43.09 3.24
CA ALA A 631 -29.79 43.90 2.02
C ALA A 631 -29.02 45.22 2.24
N TYR A 632 -28.02 45.50 1.39
CA TYR A 632 -27.15 46.68 1.53
C TYR A 632 -27.42 47.79 0.51
N GLN A 633 -27.27 49.04 0.97
CA GLN A 633 -27.13 50.24 0.13
C GLN A 633 -25.64 50.64 0.01
N LYS A 634 -25.29 51.28 -1.13
CA LYS A 634 -23.91 51.59 -1.58
C LYS A 634 -23.05 52.47 -0.63
N SER A 635 -23.61 53.12 0.38
CA SER A 635 -22.94 54.15 1.20
C SER A 635 -22.12 53.63 2.38
N ASP A 636 -22.34 52.41 2.84
CA ASP A 636 -21.93 52.01 4.20
C ASP A 636 -20.61 51.21 4.28
N ILE A 637 -19.86 51.11 3.18
CA ILE A 637 -18.63 50.30 3.13
C ILE A 637 -17.41 51.07 3.69
N LEU A 638 -17.53 52.40 3.81
CA LEU A 638 -16.50 53.29 4.34
C LEU A 638 -16.76 53.72 5.80
N GLU A 639 -17.92 53.42 6.39
CA GLU A 639 -18.21 53.75 7.78
C GLU A 639 -17.67 52.67 8.75
N GLN A 640 -16.85 53.12 9.71
CA GLN A 640 -16.22 52.31 10.76
C GLN A 640 -17.20 51.87 11.87
N SER A 641 -18.50 51.72 11.57
CA SER A 641 -19.48 51.28 12.56
C SER A 641 -19.28 49.79 12.88
N SER A 642 -18.71 49.53 14.06
CA SER A 642 -18.33 48.21 14.56
C SER A 642 -19.54 47.38 15.07
N GLN A 643 -20.76 47.77 14.72
CA GLN A 643 -22.02 47.28 15.33
C GLN A 643 -23.00 46.61 14.33
N GLY A 644 -22.53 46.05 13.21
CA GLY A 644 -23.37 45.28 12.28
C GLY A 644 -23.35 43.76 12.50
N THR A 645 -24.46 43.06 12.18
CA THR A 645 -24.63 41.60 12.27
C THR A 645 -23.69 40.83 11.32
N MET A 646 -23.32 41.46 10.20
CA MET A 646 -22.54 40.87 9.10
C MET A 646 -21.13 41.50 8.97
N CYS A 647 -20.40 41.63 10.08
CA CYS A 647 -19.05 42.20 10.14
C CYS A 647 -18.09 41.33 10.96
N LEU A 648 -16.93 40.97 10.44
CA LEU A 648 -15.91 40.22 11.14
C LEU A 648 -14.85 41.19 11.68
N VAL A 649 -14.76 41.28 13.01
CA VAL A 649 -13.75 42.10 13.69
C VAL A 649 -12.47 41.28 13.83
N PRO A 650 -11.28 41.84 13.52
CA PRO A 650 -10.01 41.14 13.63
C PRO A 650 -9.81 40.46 14.98
N GLY A 651 -9.41 39.19 14.96
CA GLY A 651 -9.07 38.41 16.16
C GLY A 651 -10.25 37.96 17.03
N LYS A 652 -11.49 38.40 16.77
CA LYS A 652 -12.69 37.97 17.51
C LYS A 652 -13.42 36.84 16.79
N THR A 653 -13.86 35.84 17.54
CA THR A 653 -14.68 34.73 17.02
C THR A 653 -16.16 35.13 17.05
N ARG A 654 -16.85 35.01 15.92
CA ARG A 654 -18.29 35.26 15.81
C ARG A 654 -19.05 33.96 15.62
N LYS A 655 -20.16 33.79 16.34
CA LYS A 655 -20.99 32.58 16.38
C LYS A 655 -22.34 32.83 15.67
N PHE A 656 -22.72 31.95 14.75
CA PHE A 656 -24.04 31.91 14.11
C PHE A 656 -24.71 30.58 14.47
N SER A 657 -25.88 30.64 15.13
CA SER A 657 -26.63 29.45 15.55
C SER A 657 -27.81 29.22 14.63
N PHE A 658 -27.95 28.00 14.13
CA PHE A 658 -29.03 27.57 13.26
C PHE A 658 -29.80 26.41 13.89
N LYS A 659 -31.10 26.35 13.62
CA LYS A 659 -31.98 25.27 14.08
C LYS A 659 -33.02 24.91 13.03
N PHE A 660 -33.30 23.61 12.90
CA PHE A 660 -34.39 23.11 12.05
C PHE A 660 -34.95 21.79 12.58
N VAL A 661 -36.17 21.43 12.17
CA VAL A 661 -36.82 20.16 12.53
C VAL A 661 -36.55 19.12 11.44
N ALA A 662 -36.03 17.96 11.83
CA ALA A 662 -35.76 16.86 10.90
C ALA A 662 -37.05 16.17 10.43
N LYS A 663 -37.07 15.70 9.18
CA LYS A 663 -38.19 14.91 8.65
C LYS A 663 -38.18 13.49 9.22
N THR A 664 -39.37 12.90 9.39
CA THR A 664 -39.53 11.50 9.85
C THR A 664 -38.91 10.49 8.89
N GLU A 665 -38.82 10.82 7.61
CA GLU A 665 -38.13 10.03 6.57
C GLU A 665 -36.61 9.99 6.73
N ASP A 666 -36.02 10.91 7.50
CA ASP A 666 -34.58 11.00 7.71
C ASP A 666 -34.11 10.20 8.94
N VAL A 667 -35.02 9.56 9.67
CA VAL A 667 -34.68 8.64 10.77
C VAL A 667 -33.82 7.50 10.23
N GLY A 668 -32.65 7.30 10.84
CA GLY A 668 -31.64 6.34 10.41
C GLY A 668 -30.69 6.87 9.33
N LYS A 669 -30.92 8.07 8.79
CA LYS A 669 -30.03 8.73 7.83
C LYS A 669 -29.09 9.72 8.52
N LYS A 670 -27.96 9.99 7.84
CA LYS A 670 -26.95 10.96 8.25
C LYS A 670 -27.22 12.30 7.56
N ILE A 671 -27.27 13.38 8.32
CA ILE A 671 -27.27 14.76 7.79
C ILE A 671 -25.84 15.26 7.81
N GLU A 672 -25.34 15.71 6.66
CA GLU A 672 -23.98 16.20 6.49
C GLU A 672 -23.99 17.60 5.88
N ILE A 673 -23.14 18.49 6.41
CA ILE A 673 -22.83 19.77 5.78
C ILE A 673 -21.98 19.47 4.55
N THR A 674 -22.43 19.88 3.38
CA THR A 674 -21.70 19.70 2.10
C THR A 674 -20.81 20.90 1.79
N SER A 675 -21.30 22.11 2.05
CA SER A 675 -20.50 23.34 1.96
C SER A 675 -20.96 24.43 2.92
N VAL A 676 -20.02 25.32 3.26
CA VAL A 676 -20.30 26.62 3.87
C VAL A 676 -19.84 27.69 2.90
N ASP A 677 -20.71 28.64 2.56
CA ASP A 677 -20.45 29.70 1.60
C ASP A 677 -20.54 31.06 2.28
N LEU A 678 -19.42 31.81 2.30
CA LEU A 678 -19.38 33.20 2.77
C LEU A 678 -19.17 34.14 1.59
N VAL A 679 -20.08 35.08 1.41
CA VAL A 679 -20.08 36.00 0.28
C VAL A 679 -19.52 37.36 0.68
N LEU A 680 -18.40 37.75 0.07
CA LEU A 680 -17.77 39.06 0.23
C LEU A 680 -18.15 39.98 -0.96
N GLY A 681 -18.40 41.25 -0.67
CA GLY A 681 -18.83 42.23 -1.69
C GLY A 681 -20.34 42.32 -1.86
N SER A 682 -20.80 43.08 -2.86
CA SER A 682 -22.22 43.35 -3.11
C SER A 682 -22.64 42.97 -4.53
N GLU A 683 -23.94 42.79 -4.76
CA GLU A 683 -24.51 42.55 -6.10
C GLU A 683 -24.25 43.72 -7.06
N SER A 684 -24.00 44.92 -6.53
CA SER A 684 -23.68 46.12 -7.31
C SER A 684 -22.20 46.25 -7.70
N GLY A 685 -21.33 45.41 -7.13
CA GLY A 685 -19.89 45.32 -7.39
C GLY A 685 -19.48 43.89 -7.76
N ARG A 686 -18.26 43.48 -7.38
CA ARG A 686 -17.82 42.08 -7.51
C ARG A 686 -18.13 41.32 -6.22
N CYS A 687 -18.62 40.10 -6.39
CA CYS A 687 -19.08 39.15 -5.39
C CYS A 687 -18.10 37.97 -5.35
N VAL A 688 -17.45 37.77 -4.20
CA VAL A 688 -16.47 36.69 -3.98
C VAL A 688 -17.06 35.70 -2.99
N ILE A 689 -17.29 34.47 -3.43
CA ILE A 689 -17.83 33.39 -2.61
C ILE A 689 -16.65 32.56 -2.11
N LEU A 690 -16.40 32.62 -0.80
CA LEU A 690 -15.49 31.69 -0.12
C LEU A 690 -16.27 30.42 0.18
N ASN A 691 -15.92 29.34 -0.54
CA ASN A 691 -16.55 28.04 -0.38
C ASN A 691 -15.62 27.13 0.44
N TRP A 692 -16.10 26.74 1.62
CA TRP A 692 -15.51 25.65 2.41
C TRP A 692 -16.28 24.37 2.12
N ARG A 693 -15.57 23.28 1.79
CA ARG A 693 -16.18 21.96 1.70
C ARG A 693 -16.40 21.38 3.10
N GLY A 694 -17.53 20.73 3.32
CA GLY A 694 -17.86 20.17 4.62
C GLY A 694 -18.11 21.23 5.69
N GLY A 695 -17.75 20.91 6.94
CA GLY A 695 -17.94 21.80 8.08
C GLY A 695 -16.85 22.87 8.27
N GLY A 696 -16.10 23.23 7.24
CA GLY A 696 -15.02 24.23 7.32
C GLY A 696 -13.61 23.65 7.31
N GLY A 697 -12.63 24.53 7.54
CA GLY A 697 -11.19 24.21 7.50
C GLY A 697 -10.50 24.64 6.20
N ASP A 698 -9.22 24.95 6.30
CA ASP A 698 -8.33 25.38 5.22
C ASP A 698 -7.12 24.44 5.09
N ALA A 699 -6.19 24.76 4.18
CA ALA A 699 -4.99 23.95 3.94
C ALA A 699 -4.12 23.71 5.20
N ALA A 700 -4.18 24.56 6.22
CA ALA A 700 -3.41 24.42 7.47
C ALA A 700 -4.18 23.73 8.61
N SER A 701 -5.51 23.65 8.50
CA SER A 701 -6.39 23.27 9.62
C SER A 701 -6.14 21.85 10.17
N SER A 702 -5.74 20.89 9.33
CA SER A 702 -5.46 19.51 9.75
C SER A 702 -4.19 19.41 10.60
N GLN A 703 -3.13 20.12 10.21
CA GLN A 703 -1.86 20.18 10.93
C GLN A 703 -2.00 20.99 12.21
N GLU A 704 -2.73 22.11 12.18
CA GLU A 704 -3.03 22.93 13.36
C GLU A 704 -3.84 22.14 14.40
N ALA A 705 -4.84 21.36 13.99
CA ALA A 705 -5.60 20.50 14.89
C ALA A 705 -4.71 19.45 15.58
N LEU A 706 -3.76 18.84 14.85
CA LEU A 706 -2.78 17.91 15.41
C LEU A 706 -1.82 18.58 16.40
N GLN A 707 -1.38 19.81 16.11
CA GLN A 707 -0.51 20.58 17.01
C GLN A 707 -1.26 21.03 18.26
N ALA A 708 -2.50 21.51 18.11
CA ALA A 708 -3.36 21.91 19.22
C ALA A 708 -3.61 20.75 20.18
N ALA A 709 -3.90 19.55 19.66
CA ALA A 709 -4.09 18.33 20.46
C ALA A 709 -2.84 17.90 21.26
N ARG A 710 -1.64 18.23 20.76
CA ARG A 710 -0.36 17.91 21.42
C ARG A 710 0.12 18.99 22.39
N SER A 711 -0.52 20.16 22.40
CA SER A 711 -0.09 21.30 23.21
C SER A 711 -0.71 21.30 24.62
N PHE A 712 0.12 21.15 25.65
CA PHE A 712 -0.29 21.22 27.07
C PHE A 712 -0.23 22.65 27.65
N LYS A 713 -0.42 23.70 26.84
CA LYS A 713 -0.35 25.09 27.34
C LYS A 713 -1.54 25.39 28.27
N ARG A 714 -1.27 25.93 29.46
CA ARG A 714 -2.30 26.51 30.36
C ARG A 714 -3.00 27.65 29.62
N ARG A 715 -4.31 27.50 29.44
CA ARG A 715 -5.14 28.43 28.66
C ARG A 715 -5.67 29.56 29.57
N PRO A 716 -5.67 30.81 29.11
CA PRO A 716 -6.25 31.91 29.88
C PRO A 716 -7.78 31.74 30.00
N LYS A 717 -8.35 32.06 31.17
CA LYS A 717 -9.80 32.13 31.38
C LYS A 717 -10.34 33.32 30.56
N LEU A 718 -11.16 33.03 29.56
CA LEU A 718 -11.94 34.04 28.82
C LEU A 718 -13.27 34.30 29.53
N PRO A 719 -13.94 35.43 29.27
CA PRO A 719 -15.33 35.68 29.67
C PRO A 719 -16.27 34.61 29.11
N ASP A 720 -17.39 34.31 29.79
CA ASP A 720 -18.33 33.22 29.44
C ASP A 720 -18.93 33.30 28.01
N ASN A 721 -18.84 34.47 27.35
CA ASN A 721 -19.34 34.69 25.99
C ASN A 721 -18.30 34.47 24.87
N GLU A 722 -17.02 34.23 25.18
CA GLU A 722 -15.97 34.05 24.17
C GLU A 722 -15.43 32.62 24.14
N VAL A 723 -15.55 31.96 22.98
CA VAL A 723 -15.03 30.60 22.76
C VAL A 723 -13.62 30.67 22.20
N HIS A 724 -12.69 29.97 22.84
CA HIS A 724 -11.33 29.77 22.33
C HIS A 724 -11.38 29.05 20.97
N TRP A 725 -10.79 29.66 19.93
CA TRP A 725 -10.80 29.10 18.58
C TRP A 725 -10.18 27.69 18.52
N ASP A 726 -9.18 27.42 19.36
CA ASP A 726 -8.46 26.14 19.42
C ASP A 726 -9.26 25.02 20.12
N THR A 727 -10.32 25.35 20.86
CA THR A 727 -11.21 24.34 21.47
C THR A 727 -12.36 23.93 20.57
N LEU A 728 -12.58 24.67 19.47
CA LEU A 728 -13.59 24.36 18.48
C LEU A 728 -13.13 23.21 17.59
N THR A 729 -13.87 22.10 17.66
CA THR A 729 -13.76 20.97 16.74
C THR A 729 -14.84 21.07 15.66
N ILE A 730 -14.48 20.70 14.44
CA ILE A 730 -15.44 20.61 13.33
C ILE A 730 -16.25 19.34 13.53
N GLN A 731 -17.58 19.49 13.55
CA GLN A 731 -18.52 18.38 13.57
C GLN A 731 -19.51 18.63 12.43
N ALA A 732 -19.14 18.15 11.25
CA ALA A 732 -19.84 18.42 9.99
C ALA A 732 -21.04 17.48 9.73
N SER A 733 -21.31 16.52 10.62
CA SER A 733 -22.40 15.57 10.45
C SER A 733 -23.09 15.18 11.75
N THR A 734 -24.36 14.80 11.64
CA THR A 734 -25.17 14.24 12.73
C THR A 734 -26.10 13.15 12.22
N MET A 735 -26.50 12.23 13.09
CA MET A 735 -27.48 11.17 12.78
C MET A 735 -28.85 11.53 13.32
N ILE A 736 -29.91 11.31 12.53
CA ILE A 736 -31.27 11.40 13.04
C ILE A 736 -31.69 10.02 13.54
N ILE A 737 -32.03 9.94 14.82
CA ILE A 737 -32.45 8.70 15.48
C ILE A 737 -33.94 8.77 15.84
N SER A 738 -34.56 7.59 15.96
CA SER A 738 -35.97 7.51 16.36
C SER A 738 -36.17 8.13 17.74
N ARG A 739 -37.39 8.61 17.99
CA ARG A 739 -37.82 9.07 19.31
C ARG A 739 -37.60 7.96 20.35
N VAL A 740 -37.22 8.35 21.56
CA VAL A 740 -37.12 7.42 22.69
C VAL A 740 -38.52 6.90 23.02
N PRO A 741 -38.75 5.58 23.00
CA PRO A 741 -40.06 5.03 23.31
C PRO A 741 -40.36 5.15 24.82
N ASN A 742 -41.59 5.54 25.18
CA ASN A 742 -42.04 5.54 26.58
C ASN A 742 -43.06 4.41 26.85
N ILE A 743 -42.69 3.18 26.49
CA ILE A 743 -43.46 1.96 26.76
C ILE A 743 -42.54 0.97 27.48
N SER A 744 -43.05 0.32 28.54
CA SER A 744 -42.33 -0.71 29.28
C SER A 744 -42.83 -2.11 28.93
N VAL A 745 -41.89 -3.06 28.81
CA VAL A 745 -42.17 -4.47 28.54
C VAL A 745 -41.62 -5.30 29.69
N GLN A 746 -42.45 -6.14 30.31
CA GLN A 746 -42.07 -7.02 31.41
C GLN A 746 -42.42 -8.46 31.06
N LEU A 747 -41.53 -9.40 31.40
CA LEU A 747 -41.67 -10.83 31.07
C LEU A 747 -41.79 -11.63 32.36
N ARG A 748 -42.82 -12.49 32.47
CA ARG A 748 -43.05 -13.38 33.61
C ARG A 748 -43.11 -14.84 33.16
N HIS A 749 -42.25 -15.70 33.73
CA HIS A 749 -42.12 -17.12 33.36
C HIS A 749 -41.39 -17.93 34.45
N GLU A 750 -41.37 -19.27 34.35
CA GLU A 750 -40.83 -20.21 35.35
C GLU A 750 -39.67 -21.07 34.79
N PRO A 751 -38.42 -20.55 34.68
CA PRO A 751 -37.31 -21.28 34.07
C PRO A 751 -36.84 -22.47 34.93
N PRO A 752 -36.15 -23.47 34.35
CA PRO A 752 -35.86 -23.66 32.93
C PRO A 752 -37.09 -24.19 32.15
N ALA A 753 -37.03 -24.17 30.83
CA ALA A 753 -37.95 -24.93 29.99
C ALA A 753 -37.53 -26.41 29.96
N LEU A 754 -38.48 -27.32 29.84
CA LEU A 754 -38.26 -28.76 29.75
C LEU A 754 -38.49 -29.22 28.31
N THR A 755 -37.68 -30.18 27.88
CA THR A 755 -37.72 -30.67 26.50
C THR A 755 -39.11 -31.18 26.15
N ASN A 756 -39.65 -30.70 25.02
CA ASN A 756 -40.99 -30.97 24.48
C ASN A 756 -42.19 -30.47 25.32
N GLU A 757 -41.98 -29.75 26.42
CA GLU A 757 -43.10 -29.11 27.11
C GLU A 757 -43.61 -27.88 26.36
N MET A 758 -44.86 -27.51 26.60
CA MET A 758 -45.42 -26.23 26.18
C MET A 758 -45.16 -25.19 27.27
N TYR A 759 -44.02 -24.51 27.17
CA TYR A 759 -43.56 -23.52 28.14
C TYR A 759 -44.32 -22.20 28.01
N CYS A 760 -44.97 -21.73 29.08
CA CYS A 760 -45.76 -20.50 29.08
C CYS A 760 -44.95 -19.29 29.56
N LEU A 761 -44.95 -18.21 28.80
CA LEU A 761 -44.37 -16.92 29.13
C LEU A 761 -45.39 -15.81 28.94
N ILE A 762 -45.55 -14.95 29.95
CA ILE A 762 -46.50 -13.84 29.92
C ILE A 762 -45.75 -12.54 29.64
N VAL A 763 -46.10 -11.87 28.53
CA VAL A 763 -45.57 -10.56 28.15
C VAL A 763 -46.54 -9.48 28.61
N THR A 764 -46.07 -8.57 29.46
CA THR A 764 -46.79 -7.39 29.90
C THR A 764 -46.28 -6.16 29.17
N VAL A 765 -47.18 -5.41 28.53
CA VAL A 765 -46.88 -4.16 27.83
C VAL A 765 -47.64 -3.03 28.52
N GLN A 766 -46.94 -1.96 28.92
CA GLN A 766 -47.56 -0.80 29.56
C GLN A 766 -47.11 0.50 28.88
N SER A 767 -48.08 1.33 28.51
CA SER A 767 -47.82 2.65 27.92
C SER A 767 -47.61 3.70 29.00
N HIS A 768 -46.50 4.45 28.93
CA HIS A 768 -46.24 5.64 29.75
C HIS A 768 -46.26 6.91 28.88
N GLU A 769 -46.76 6.82 27.65
CA GLU A 769 -46.88 7.94 26.73
C GLU A 769 -47.98 8.93 27.16
N GLU A 770 -47.80 10.21 26.86
CA GLU A 770 -48.79 11.27 27.17
C GLU A 770 -49.98 11.26 26.19
N THR A 771 -49.81 10.64 25.01
CA THR A 771 -50.84 10.50 23.98
C THR A 771 -51.05 9.04 23.61
N VAL A 772 -52.15 8.74 22.92
CA VAL A 772 -52.51 7.36 22.53
C VAL A 772 -51.45 6.76 21.61
N ALA A 773 -50.86 5.64 22.02
CA ALA A 773 -49.97 4.84 21.18
C ALA A 773 -50.82 4.02 20.21
N LYS A 774 -50.72 4.34 18.92
CA LYS A 774 -51.52 3.73 17.85
C LYS A 774 -50.79 2.57 17.18
N ASP A 775 -51.53 1.59 16.68
CA ASP A 775 -51.00 0.46 15.90
C ASP A 775 -49.89 -0.32 16.64
N VAL A 776 -50.12 -0.62 17.92
CA VAL A 776 -49.15 -1.36 18.73
C VAL A 776 -49.07 -2.81 18.25
N LYS A 777 -47.87 -3.23 17.84
CA LYS A 777 -47.56 -4.56 17.33
C LYS A 777 -46.45 -5.20 18.13
N LEU A 778 -46.64 -6.46 18.53
CA LEU A 778 -45.67 -7.28 19.24
C LEU A 778 -45.10 -8.36 18.29
N THR A 779 -43.79 -8.42 18.17
CA THR A 779 -43.07 -9.52 17.53
C THR A 779 -42.39 -10.34 18.62
N ALA A 780 -42.70 -11.63 18.71
CA ALA A 780 -42.25 -12.46 19.82
C ALA A 780 -41.79 -13.85 19.37
N GLY A 781 -40.62 -14.29 19.85
CA GLY A 781 -40.09 -15.62 19.57
C GLY A 781 -38.55 -15.65 19.50
N LEU A 782 -37.98 -16.69 18.90
CA LEU A 782 -36.54 -16.91 18.83
C LEU A 782 -35.85 -15.74 18.11
N LYS A 783 -34.86 -15.13 18.76
CA LYS A 783 -34.09 -14.03 18.19
C LYS A 783 -33.42 -14.47 16.87
N PRO A 784 -33.63 -13.77 15.75
CA PRO A 784 -32.99 -14.09 14.47
C PRO A 784 -31.46 -14.12 14.57
N GLY A 785 -30.82 -15.02 13.83
CA GLY A 785 -29.36 -15.17 13.78
C GLY A 785 -28.76 -16.18 14.77
N GLN A 786 -29.59 -16.97 15.46
CA GLN A 786 -29.16 -18.14 16.25
C GLN A 786 -28.99 -19.40 15.37
N ASP A 787 -28.50 -20.49 15.96
CA ASP A 787 -28.26 -21.76 15.26
C ASP A 787 -29.52 -22.26 14.51
N ALA A 788 -29.32 -22.70 13.27
CA ALA A 788 -30.39 -23.23 12.42
C ALA A 788 -31.09 -24.44 13.04
N ASN A 789 -30.35 -25.28 13.78
CA ASN A 789 -30.92 -26.44 14.48
C ASN A 789 -31.85 -26.02 15.62
N LEU A 790 -31.54 -24.92 16.32
CA LEU A 790 -32.41 -24.39 17.37
C LEU A 790 -33.68 -23.81 16.76
N THR A 791 -33.56 -23.14 15.62
CA THR A 791 -34.71 -22.56 14.89
C THR A 791 -35.69 -23.63 14.41
N GLN A 792 -35.20 -24.76 13.89
CA GLN A 792 -36.05 -25.88 13.48
C GLN A 792 -36.70 -26.63 14.65
N LYS A 793 -36.11 -26.54 15.86
CA LYS A 793 -36.55 -27.26 17.06
C LYS A 793 -37.25 -26.34 18.07
N THR A 794 -37.65 -25.14 17.66
CA THR A 794 -38.37 -24.18 18.49
C THR A 794 -39.64 -23.74 17.80
N GLN A 795 -40.78 -23.96 18.44
CA GLN A 795 -42.07 -23.52 17.97
C GLN A 795 -42.67 -22.51 18.95
N VAL A 796 -43.28 -21.45 18.43
CA VAL A 796 -43.95 -20.41 19.22
C VAL A 796 -45.40 -20.26 18.77
N THR A 797 -46.33 -20.27 19.72
CA THR A 797 -47.77 -20.12 19.47
C THR A 797 -48.43 -19.24 20.53
N LEU A 798 -49.61 -18.72 20.22
CA LEU A 798 -50.46 -17.96 21.14
C LEU A 798 -51.46 -18.86 21.90
N HIS A 799 -51.63 -20.11 21.48
CA HIS A 799 -52.58 -21.06 22.07
C HIS A 799 -51.85 -22.29 22.65
N GLY A 800 -52.00 -22.52 23.95
CA GLY A 800 -51.29 -23.61 24.66
C GLY A 800 -51.79 -25.03 24.36
N THR A 801 -52.95 -25.18 23.73
CA THR A 801 -53.58 -26.47 23.41
C THR A 801 -53.25 -26.98 22.00
N ASP A 802 -52.51 -26.21 21.20
CA ASP A 802 -52.18 -26.59 19.84
C ASP A 802 -51.17 -27.74 19.84
N ALA A 803 -51.43 -28.75 19.00
CA ALA A 803 -50.42 -29.77 18.68
C ALA A 803 -49.36 -29.14 17.77
N CYS A 804 -48.36 -28.48 18.37
CA CYS A 804 -47.26 -27.85 17.62
C CYS A 804 -46.48 -28.92 16.84
N ASP A 805 -46.55 -28.88 15.51
CA ASP A 805 -45.71 -29.64 14.58
C ASP A 805 -44.59 -28.76 14.00
N ASP A 806 -43.79 -29.31 13.09
CA ASP A 806 -42.67 -28.59 12.46
C ASP A 806 -43.12 -27.41 11.55
N SER A 807 -44.43 -27.17 11.38
CA SER A 807 -44.97 -26.06 10.59
C SER A 807 -45.08 -24.74 11.37
N PHE A 808 -45.02 -24.79 12.71
CA PHE A 808 -45.10 -23.60 13.55
C PHE A 808 -43.80 -22.79 13.51
N PRO A 809 -43.87 -21.45 13.37
CA PRO A 809 -42.68 -20.62 13.27
C PRO A 809 -41.98 -20.47 14.63
N ALA A 810 -40.66 -20.29 14.58
CA ALA A 810 -39.86 -19.95 15.75
C ALA A 810 -40.04 -18.48 16.19
N LEU A 811 -40.57 -17.61 15.32
CA LEU A 811 -40.81 -16.18 15.56
C LEU A 811 -42.17 -15.77 15.00
N LEU A 812 -43.03 -15.16 15.83
CA LEU A 812 -44.31 -14.59 15.42
C LEU A 812 -44.17 -13.08 15.21
N PRO A 813 -44.16 -12.58 13.96
CA PRO A 813 -44.13 -11.15 13.69
C PRO A 813 -45.51 -10.50 13.81
N ASP A 814 -45.52 -9.21 14.16
CA ASP A 814 -46.67 -8.31 14.02
C ASP A 814 -47.98 -8.78 14.70
N ILE A 815 -47.88 -9.38 15.90
CA ILE A 815 -49.05 -9.73 16.71
C ILE A 815 -49.77 -8.43 17.13
N PRO A 816 -51.03 -8.22 16.71
CA PRO A 816 -51.75 -7.00 17.04
C PRO A 816 -52.10 -6.98 18.53
N VAL A 817 -51.65 -5.92 19.21
CA VAL A 817 -51.91 -5.65 20.63
C VAL A 817 -53.10 -4.71 20.81
N GLY A 818 -53.36 -3.83 19.82
CA GLY A 818 -54.40 -2.79 19.87
C GLY A 818 -53.82 -1.42 20.25
N ASP A 819 -54.61 -0.36 20.12
CA ASP A 819 -54.20 0.98 20.56
C ASP A 819 -54.14 1.03 22.10
N LEU A 820 -53.07 1.59 22.67
CA LEU A 820 -52.89 1.68 24.12
C LEU A 820 -53.09 3.12 24.62
N GLN A 821 -53.99 3.28 25.59
CA GLN A 821 -54.19 4.55 26.28
C GLN A 821 -53.01 4.84 27.23
N PRO A 822 -52.76 6.12 27.55
CA PRO A 822 -51.80 6.50 28.59
C PRO A 822 -52.02 5.75 29.91
N GLY A 823 -51.00 5.05 30.42
CA GLY A 823 -51.03 4.27 31.65
C GLY A 823 -51.63 2.86 31.53
N GLU A 824 -52.23 2.50 30.39
CA GLU A 824 -52.87 1.20 30.17
C GLU A 824 -51.83 0.06 30.14
N LYS A 825 -52.20 -1.09 30.72
CA LYS A 825 -51.39 -2.30 30.78
C LYS A 825 -52.13 -3.47 30.11
N LEU A 826 -51.46 -4.15 29.19
CA LEU A 826 -51.94 -5.38 28.54
C LEU A 826 -51.03 -6.57 28.88
N GLU A 827 -51.60 -7.74 29.12
CA GLU A 827 -50.88 -9.01 29.27
C GLU A 827 -51.20 -9.97 28.11
N LYS A 828 -50.18 -10.59 27.52
CA LYS A 828 -50.31 -11.55 26.43
C LYS A 828 -49.52 -12.83 26.74
N PRO A 829 -50.17 -13.99 26.86
CA PRO A 829 -49.46 -15.27 27.03
C PRO A 829 -48.89 -15.74 25.69
N ILE A 830 -47.69 -16.33 25.75
CA ILE A 830 -46.96 -16.90 24.63
C ILE A 830 -46.46 -18.27 25.05
N TYR A 831 -46.72 -19.27 24.23
CA TYR A 831 -46.33 -20.65 24.48
C TYR A 831 -45.18 -21.05 23.56
N ILE A 832 -44.18 -21.70 24.14
CA ILE A 832 -42.92 -22.04 23.49
C ILE A 832 -42.67 -23.53 23.67
N ARG A 833 -42.45 -24.26 22.58
CA ARG A 833 -42.02 -25.65 22.59
C ARG A 833 -40.57 -25.75 22.14
N CYS A 834 -39.74 -26.43 22.93
CA CYS A 834 -38.33 -26.65 22.62
C CYS A 834 -38.03 -28.15 22.50
N GLY A 835 -37.69 -28.62 21.30
CA GLY A 835 -37.45 -30.04 21.03
C GLY A 835 -36.05 -30.56 21.39
N THR A 836 -35.11 -29.67 21.73
CA THR A 836 -33.73 -30.04 22.11
C THR A 836 -33.23 -29.22 23.31
N VAL A 837 -32.31 -29.81 24.07
CA VAL A 837 -31.62 -29.13 25.18
C VAL A 837 -30.74 -28.00 24.67
N GLY A 838 -30.67 -26.90 25.42
CA GLY A 838 -29.80 -25.77 25.10
C GLY A 838 -30.39 -24.41 25.47
N ALA A 839 -29.51 -23.41 25.55
CA ALA A 839 -29.87 -22.02 25.78
C ALA A 839 -30.42 -21.37 24.50
N ARG A 840 -31.55 -20.68 24.61
CA ARG A 840 -32.19 -19.96 23.50
C ARG A 840 -32.51 -18.53 23.91
N MET A 841 -32.12 -17.56 23.09
CA MET A 841 -32.52 -16.16 23.27
C MET A 841 -33.85 -15.88 22.58
N PHE A 842 -34.83 -15.42 23.34
CA PHE A 842 -36.12 -14.96 22.82
C PHE A 842 -36.17 -13.44 22.78
N LEU A 843 -36.70 -12.88 21.68
CA LEU A 843 -36.89 -11.47 21.41
C LEU A 843 -38.37 -11.11 21.52
N PHE A 844 -38.66 -10.02 22.22
CA PHE A 844 -39.98 -9.40 22.32
C PHE A 844 -39.85 -7.94 21.86
N TYR A 845 -40.23 -7.67 20.62
CA TYR A 845 -40.12 -6.37 19.98
C TYR A 845 -41.50 -5.72 19.85
N ILE A 846 -41.66 -4.51 20.35
CA ILE A 846 -42.88 -3.72 20.26
C ILE A 846 -42.64 -2.55 19.33
N SER A 847 -43.54 -2.32 18.38
CA SER A 847 -43.56 -1.11 17.55
C SER A 847 -44.92 -0.42 17.63
N TYR A 848 -44.92 0.91 17.59
CA TYR A 848 -46.13 1.73 17.65
C TYR A 848 -45.90 3.11 17.01
N LEU A 849 -47.01 3.81 16.75
CA LEU A 849 -47.05 5.15 16.18
C LEU A 849 -47.54 6.16 17.21
N ILE A 850 -46.90 7.33 17.26
CA ILE A 850 -47.28 8.43 18.15
C ILE A 850 -47.17 9.78 17.43
N ASN A 851 -48.16 10.65 17.66
CA ASN A 851 -48.14 12.03 17.17
C ASN A 851 -47.53 12.93 18.25
N THR A 852 -46.53 13.72 17.89
CA THR A 852 -45.96 14.76 18.76
C THR A 852 -45.79 16.08 18.01
N VAL A 853 -45.75 17.19 18.74
CA VAL A 853 -45.61 18.55 18.18
C VAL A 853 -44.25 19.11 18.57
N VAL A 854 -43.42 19.44 17.58
CA VAL A 854 -42.07 19.99 17.80
C VAL A 854 -41.95 21.32 17.07
N GLU A 855 -41.71 22.40 17.81
CA GLU A 855 -41.68 23.79 17.30
C GLU A 855 -42.89 24.14 16.40
N GLY A 856 -44.08 23.66 16.76
CA GLY A 856 -45.33 23.94 16.04
C GLY A 856 -45.58 23.07 14.79
N LYS A 857 -44.73 22.09 14.49
CA LYS A 857 -44.95 21.09 13.44
C LYS A 857 -45.38 19.75 14.06
N GLU A 858 -46.50 19.21 13.58
CA GLU A 858 -46.93 17.85 13.91
C GLU A 858 -46.05 16.83 13.18
N ILE A 859 -45.48 15.89 13.94
CA ILE A 859 -44.70 14.78 13.41
C ILE A 859 -45.28 13.45 13.91
N LEU A 860 -45.43 12.50 12.97
CA LEU A 860 -45.82 11.12 13.26
C LEU A 860 -44.55 10.28 13.47
N CYS A 861 -44.25 9.95 14.71
CA CYS A 861 -43.08 9.20 15.09
C CYS A 861 -43.39 7.70 15.13
N ARG A 862 -42.55 6.88 14.48
CA ARG A 862 -42.54 5.43 14.65
C ARG A 862 -41.54 5.07 15.75
N CYS A 863 -42.07 4.58 16.87
CA CYS A 863 -41.30 4.18 18.03
C CYS A 863 -41.20 2.66 18.09
N HIS A 864 -40.12 2.15 18.70
CA HIS A 864 -39.98 0.73 18.96
C HIS A 864 -39.20 0.46 20.24
N ARG A 865 -39.52 -0.64 20.93
CA ARG A 865 -38.88 -1.11 22.16
C ARG A 865 -38.71 -2.61 22.08
N ASP A 866 -37.50 -3.12 22.29
CA ASP A 866 -37.23 -4.54 22.41
C ASP A 866 -36.79 -4.94 23.81
N GLU A 867 -37.18 -6.15 24.21
CA GLU A 867 -36.66 -6.85 25.39
C GLU A 867 -36.28 -8.28 24.98
N THR A 868 -35.21 -8.81 25.56
CA THR A 868 -34.73 -10.16 25.27
C THR A 868 -34.51 -10.96 26.54
N VAL A 869 -34.84 -12.25 26.51
CA VAL A 869 -34.61 -13.18 27.62
C VAL A 869 -33.96 -14.47 27.14
N THR A 870 -33.02 -14.99 27.91
CA THR A 870 -32.40 -16.30 27.64
C THR A 870 -33.12 -17.36 28.45
N ILE A 871 -33.59 -18.42 27.78
CA ILE A 871 -34.29 -19.55 28.40
C ILE A 871 -33.49 -20.83 28.11
N ASP A 872 -33.06 -21.50 29.19
CA ASP A 872 -32.41 -22.80 29.10
C ASP A 872 -33.45 -23.91 29.00
N THR A 873 -33.29 -24.78 28.01
CA THR A 873 -34.09 -26.01 27.88
C THR A 873 -33.30 -27.20 28.42
N VAL A 874 -33.88 -27.98 29.35
CA VAL A 874 -33.25 -29.16 29.98
C VAL A 874 -34.09 -30.43 29.80
N PHE A 875 -33.50 -31.60 30.06
CA PHE A 875 -34.25 -32.86 30.12
C PHE A 875 -35.10 -32.92 31.41
N PRO A 876 -36.33 -33.45 31.37
CA PRO A 876 -37.22 -33.48 32.53
C PRO A 876 -36.82 -34.51 33.59
N PHE A 877 -36.24 -35.65 33.18
CA PHE A 877 -35.85 -36.74 34.08
C PHE A 877 -34.45 -37.24 33.73
N ASP A 878 -33.73 -37.68 34.76
CA ASP A 878 -32.55 -38.53 34.64
C ASP A 878 -32.95 -39.97 35.01
N VAL A 879 -32.78 -40.92 34.08
CA VAL A 879 -33.33 -42.28 34.22
C VAL A 879 -32.21 -43.30 34.21
N ALA A 880 -31.96 -43.93 35.36
CA ALA A 880 -30.97 -44.98 35.51
C ALA A 880 -31.61 -46.37 35.38
N VAL A 881 -30.98 -47.25 34.60
CA VAL A 881 -31.50 -48.60 34.33
C VAL A 881 -30.52 -49.66 34.84
N LYS A 882 -31.02 -50.64 35.59
CA LYS A 882 -30.21 -51.73 36.19
C LYS A 882 -30.81 -53.10 35.89
N PHE A 883 -29.94 -54.07 35.59
CA PHE A 883 -30.33 -55.48 35.51
C PHE A 883 -29.86 -56.21 36.77
N VAL A 884 -30.78 -56.85 37.48
CA VAL A 884 -30.48 -57.58 38.70
C VAL A 884 -31.09 -58.98 38.69
N SER A 885 -30.52 -59.90 39.46
CA SER A 885 -31.05 -61.25 39.63
C SER A 885 -32.33 -61.22 40.47
N THR A 886 -33.02 -62.35 40.54
CA THR A 886 -34.14 -62.52 41.50
C THR A 886 -33.72 -62.41 42.96
N LYS A 887 -32.41 -62.40 43.25
CA LYS A 887 -31.79 -62.11 44.56
C LYS A 887 -31.33 -60.66 44.71
N LEU A 888 -31.67 -59.77 43.76
CA LEU A 888 -31.24 -58.37 43.69
C LEU A 888 -29.71 -58.17 43.53
N GLU A 889 -29.01 -59.18 43.01
CA GLU A 889 -27.58 -59.07 42.69
C GLU A 889 -27.40 -58.51 41.28
N HIS A 890 -26.45 -57.60 41.06
CA HIS A 890 -26.18 -57.03 39.74
C HIS A 890 -25.83 -58.10 38.70
N LEU A 891 -26.42 -58.00 37.51
CA LEU A 891 -26.19 -58.91 36.39
C LEU A 891 -25.53 -58.20 35.22
N ASP A 892 -24.29 -58.59 34.91
CA ASP A 892 -23.63 -58.21 33.66
C ASP A 892 -24.11 -59.04 32.47
N ARG A 893 -24.64 -60.24 32.75
CA ARG A 893 -25.12 -61.22 31.77
C ARG A 893 -26.33 -61.94 32.34
N VAL A 894 -27.30 -62.24 31.49
CA VAL A 894 -28.48 -63.04 31.83
C VAL A 894 -28.39 -64.42 31.18
N PHE A 895 -29.06 -65.39 31.76
CA PHE A 895 -29.09 -66.74 31.21
C PHE A 895 -30.38 -66.97 30.43
N ALA A 896 -30.27 -67.64 29.28
CA ALA A 896 -31.41 -67.98 28.45
C ALA A 896 -32.45 -68.75 29.27
N ASP A 897 -33.71 -68.34 29.14
CA ASP A 897 -34.87 -68.87 29.83
C ASP A 897 -34.90 -68.73 31.36
N ILE A 898 -34.00 -67.94 31.94
CA ILE A 898 -33.97 -67.66 33.38
C ILE A 898 -34.50 -66.24 33.65
N PRO A 899 -35.47 -66.09 34.58
CA PRO A 899 -35.97 -64.78 34.99
C PRO A 899 -34.89 -63.87 35.59
N PHE A 900 -34.95 -62.58 35.25
CA PHE A 900 -34.15 -61.51 35.83
C PHE A 900 -35.01 -60.23 35.97
N LEU A 901 -34.56 -59.27 36.76
CA LEU A 901 -35.29 -58.03 37.06
C LEU A 901 -34.65 -56.83 36.33
N LEU A 902 -35.49 -56.01 35.69
CA LEU A 902 -35.16 -54.70 35.14
C LEU A 902 -35.66 -53.63 36.11
N MET A 903 -34.74 -52.84 36.68
CA MET A 903 -35.09 -51.71 37.53
C MET A 903 -34.85 -50.38 36.81
N THR A 904 -35.79 -49.45 36.91
CA THR A 904 -35.69 -48.09 36.36
C THR A 904 -35.87 -47.05 37.46
N ASP A 905 -34.81 -46.28 37.75
CA ASP A 905 -34.82 -45.18 38.71
C ASP A 905 -35.02 -43.85 37.97
N ILE A 906 -36.15 -43.18 38.20
CA ILE A 906 -36.56 -41.92 37.55
C ILE A 906 -36.30 -40.76 38.52
N LEU A 907 -35.27 -39.97 38.28
CA LEU A 907 -34.92 -38.79 39.07
C LEU A 907 -35.46 -37.52 38.40
N SER A 908 -36.18 -36.67 39.13
CA SER A 908 -36.63 -35.38 38.60
C SER A 908 -35.46 -34.39 38.48
N ALA A 909 -35.22 -33.91 37.26
CA ALA A 909 -34.21 -32.88 36.96
C ALA A 909 -34.81 -31.46 36.95
N SER A 910 -36.12 -31.33 37.13
CA SER A 910 -36.85 -30.06 37.17
C SER A 910 -36.82 -29.45 38.58
N PRO A 911 -36.62 -28.12 38.72
CA PRO A 911 -36.81 -27.42 39.99
C PRO A 911 -38.30 -27.24 40.35
N TRP A 912 -39.20 -27.58 39.43
CA TRP A 912 -40.65 -27.51 39.58
C TRP A 912 -41.25 -28.92 39.67
N PRO A 913 -42.35 -29.12 40.43
CA PRO A 913 -42.96 -30.43 40.59
C PRO A 913 -43.44 -31.00 39.25
N LEU A 914 -43.08 -32.26 38.99
CA LEU A 914 -43.50 -33.01 37.80
C LEU A 914 -44.45 -34.12 38.21
N THR A 915 -45.62 -34.17 37.56
CA THR A 915 -46.57 -35.27 37.73
C THR A 915 -46.32 -36.30 36.63
N ILE A 916 -45.89 -37.50 37.01
CA ILE A 916 -45.88 -38.67 36.13
C ILE A 916 -47.31 -39.16 36.01
N VAL A 917 -47.88 -39.05 34.82
CA VAL A 917 -49.24 -39.54 34.53
C VAL A 917 -49.21 -41.06 34.46
N THR A 918 -48.27 -41.63 33.71
CA THR A 918 -48.09 -43.08 33.56
C THR A 918 -46.72 -43.41 32.97
N SER A 919 -46.22 -44.62 33.21
CA SER A 919 -45.04 -45.20 32.57
C SER A 919 -45.42 -46.43 31.72
N GLN A 920 -44.67 -46.68 30.64
CA GLN A 920 -44.88 -47.86 29.78
C GLN A 920 -43.55 -48.49 29.39
N LEU A 921 -43.41 -49.79 29.66
CA LEU A 921 -42.28 -50.60 29.21
C LEU A 921 -42.61 -51.27 27.87
N GLN A 922 -41.96 -50.83 26.80
CA GLN A 922 -42.11 -51.40 25.47
C GLN A 922 -40.93 -52.34 25.17
N LEU A 923 -41.13 -53.64 25.36
CA LEU A 923 -40.10 -54.66 25.18
C LEU A 923 -39.79 -54.95 23.70
N SER A 924 -38.56 -55.37 23.43
CA SER A 924 -38.17 -55.90 22.12
C SER A 924 -38.76 -57.31 21.89
N ALA A 925 -38.81 -57.76 20.64
CA ALA A 925 -39.30 -59.09 20.29
C ALA A 925 -38.50 -60.26 20.90
N SER A 926 -37.30 -59.99 21.41
CA SER A 926 -36.42 -61.00 22.03
C SER A 926 -36.56 -61.08 23.55
N MET A 927 -37.41 -60.25 24.16
CA MET A 927 -37.67 -60.25 25.60
C MET A 927 -39.13 -60.60 25.86
N THR A 928 -39.38 -61.44 26.85
CA THR A 928 -40.73 -61.77 27.30
C THR A 928 -40.91 -61.33 28.76
N PRO A 929 -42.03 -60.68 29.09
CA PRO A 929 -42.33 -60.37 30.48
C PRO A 929 -42.74 -61.65 31.21
N VAL A 930 -42.30 -61.78 32.46
CA VAL A 930 -42.72 -62.88 33.35
C VAL A 930 -44.03 -62.53 34.04
N ASP A 931 -44.18 -61.26 34.41
CA ASP A 931 -45.36 -60.69 35.07
C ASP A 931 -46.10 -59.70 34.14
N GLN A 932 -47.26 -59.19 34.56
CA GLN A 932 -47.97 -58.15 33.80
C GLN A 932 -47.19 -56.82 33.85
N LEU A 933 -47.05 -56.16 32.70
CA LEU A 933 -46.36 -54.87 32.60
C LEU A 933 -47.35 -53.74 32.91
N GLU A 934 -47.38 -53.30 34.17
CA GLU A 934 -48.18 -52.17 34.64
C GLU A 934 -47.29 -51.03 35.12
N SER A 935 -47.83 -49.81 35.16
CA SER A 935 -47.14 -48.65 35.73
C SER A 935 -47.31 -48.64 37.24
N TYR A 936 -46.21 -48.76 37.98
CA TYR A 936 -46.16 -48.62 39.43
C TYR A 936 -45.89 -47.18 39.88
N VAL A 937 -45.56 -46.28 38.96
CA VAL A 937 -45.39 -44.84 39.20
C VAL A 937 -46.54 -43.99 38.65
N GLU A 938 -47.70 -44.60 38.42
CA GLU A 938 -48.89 -43.88 37.95
C GLU A 938 -49.32 -42.79 38.94
N ASN A 939 -49.55 -41.58 38.44
CA ASN A 939 -49.94 -40.39 39.21
C ASN A 939 -48.96 -39.98 40.33
N VAL A 940 -47.69 -40.39 40.25
CA VAL A 940 -46.66 -39.97 41.20
C VAL A 940 -46.21 -38.54 40.89
N VAL A 941 -46.14 -37.68 41.91
CA VAL A 941 -45.58 -36.33 41.82
C VAL A 941 -44.15 -36.36 42.34
N LEU A 942 -43.18 -36.02 41.50
CA LEU A 942 -41.78 -35.89 41.88
C LEU A 942 -41.44 -34.42 42.11
N GLN A 943 -40.97 -34.12 43.32
CA GLN A 943 -40.33 -32.85 43.65
C GLN A 943 -38.87 -32.83 43.15
N THR A 944 -38.23 -31.67 43.25
CA THR A 944 -36.83 -31.48 42.87
C THR A 944 -35.91 -32.44 43.61
N GLY A 945 -35.19 -33.29 42.86
CA GLY A 945 -34.24 -34.25 43.43
C GLY A 945 -34.85 -35.52 44.02
N GLU A 946 -36.17 -35.71 43.94
CA GLU A 946 -36.81 -36.98 44.29
C GLU A 946 -36.70 -38.00 43.16
N SER A 947 -36.63 -39.28 43.54
CA SER A 947 -36.58 -40.40 42.60
C SER A 947 -37.69 -41.41 42.85
N ALA A 948 -38.32 -41.90 41.78
CA ALA A 948 -39.22 -43.05 41.80
C ALA A 948 -38.60 -44.24 41.08
N SER A 949 -38.74 -45.45 41.62
CA SER A 949 -38.16 -46.67 41.07
C SER A 949 -39.23 -47.67 40.68
N GLU A 950 -39.10 -48.27 39.50
CA GLU A 950 -39.92 -49.40 39.06
C GLU A 950 -39.08 -50.65 38.87
N CYS A 951 -39.71 -51.82 38.97
CA CYS A 951 -39.07 -53.12 38.83
C CYS A 951 -39.94 -54.06 37.99
N PHE A 952 -39.38 -54.63 36.92
CA PHE A 952 -40.08 -55.53 36.00
C PHE A 952 -39.35 -56.87 35.89
N CYS A 953 -40.06 -57.98 36.04
CA CYS A 953 -39.49 -59.32 35.88
C CYS A 953 -39.55 -59.77 34.42
N LEU A 954 -38.39 -60.03 33.82
CA LEU A 954 -38.20 -60.33 32.41
C LEU A 954 -37.51 -61.68 32.22
N ARG A 955 -37.72 -62.28 31.04
CA ARG A 955 -37.05 -63.49 30.58
C ARG A 955 -36.61 -63.30 29.13
N CYS A 956 -35.45 -63.85 28.78
CA CYS A 956 -34.98 -63.89 27.40
C CYS A 956 -34.95 -65.33 26.89
N PRO A 957 -35.69 -65.69 25.83
CA PRO A 957 -35.55 -66.97 25.15
C PRO A 957 -34.11 -67.18 24.58
N PRO A 958 -33.72 -68.42 24.26
CA PRO A 958 -32.42 -68.71 23.68
C PRO A 958 -32.28 -68.06 22.30
N VAL A 959 -31.22 -67.27 22.14
CA VAL A 959 -30.87 -66.57 20.90
C VAL A 959 -29.63 -67.18 20.25
N THR A 960 -29.59 -67.21 18.92
CA THR A 960 -28.50 -67.84 18.14
C THR A 960 -27.19 -67.04 18.15
N ASN A 961 -27.22 -65.76 18.55
CA ASN A 961 -26.07 -64.86 18.58
C ASN A 961 -25.82 -64.34 20.00
N ALA A 962 -24.56 -64.45 20.48
CA ALA A 962 -24.14 -64.04 21.82
C ALA A 962 -23.75 -62.55 21.95
N SER A 963 -23.94 -61.72 20.91
CA SER A 963 -23.71 -60.27 20.96
C SER A 963 -25.01 -59.54 21.30
N GLY A 964 -24.96 -58.66 22.31
CA GLY A 964 -26.06 -58.01 23.04
C GLY A 964 -27.45 -57.96 22.38
N VAL A 965 -28.46 -58.39 23.14
CA VAL A 965 -29.88 -58.41 22.78
C VAL A 965 -30.55 -57.09 23.21
N PRO A 966 -31.30 -56.39 22.32
CA PRO A 966 -31.99 -55.16 22.69
C PRO A 966 -33.11 -55.43 23.70
N THR A 967 -33.25 -54.59 24.72
CA THR A 967 -34.29 -54.78 25.75
C THR A 967 -35.60 -54.11 25.35
N GLY A 968 -35.56 -52.92 24.73
CA GLY A 968 -36.74 -52.14 24.38
C GLY A 968 -36.59 -50.65 24.68
N CYS A 969 -37.70 -49.97 24.94
CA CYS A 969 -37.72 -48.59 25.43
C CYS A 969 -38.71 -48.40 26.60
N TYR A 970 -38.47 -47.37 27.40
CA TYR A 970 -39.26 -47.01 28.57
C TYR A 970 -39.81 -45.60 28.38
N VAL A 971 -41.14 -45.47 28.35
CA VAL A 971 -41.85 -44.23 28.02
C VAL A 971 -42.48 -43.66 29.28
N ILE A 972 -42.17 -42.40 29.60
CA ILE A 972 -42.72 -41.67 30.73
C ILE A 972 -43.65 -40.59 30.19
N SER A 973 -44.94 -40.66 30.53
CA SER A 973 -45.92 -39.62 30.22
C SER A 973 -46.07 -38.70 31.43
N TRP A 974 -45.85 -37.40 31.27
CA TRP A 974 -45.74 -36.47 32.39
C TRP A 974 -46.27 -35.07 32.06
N LYS A 975 -46.52 -34.27 33.10
CA LYS A 975 -46.86 -32.85 32.99
C LYS A 975 -46.26 -32.04 34.13
N ARG A 976 -45.91 -30.79 33.86
CA ARG A 976 -45.51 -29.83 34.88
C ARG A 976 -46.73 -29.39 35.70
N SER A 977 -46.61 -29.35 37.02
CA SER A 977 -47.64 -28.78 37.89
C SER A 977 -47.61 -27.25 37.79
N SER A 978 -48.39 -26.68 36.85
CA SER A 978 -48.52 -25.24 36.63
C SER A 978 -49.95 -24.79 36.94
N PRO A 979 -50.17 -23.54 37.41
CA PRO A 979 -51.51 -22.96 37.61
C PRO A 979 -52.32 -22.76 36.31
N VAL A 980 -51.73 -23.00 35.14
CA VAL A 980 -52.41 -22.93 33.83
C VAL A 980 -52.97 -24.31 33.47
N GLU A 981 -54.29 -24.50 33.62
CA GLU A 981 -54.96 -25.82 33.50
C GLU A 981 -54.93 -26.47 32.10
N SER A 982 -54.46 -25.78 31.05
CA SER A 982 -54.68 -26.17 29.65
C SER A 982 -53.46 -26.74 28.91
N VAL A 983 -52.41 -27.21 29.60
CA VAL A 983 -51.16 -27.66 28.98
C VAL A 983 -51.20 -29.18 28.68
N PRO A 984 -50.82 -29.63 27.47
CA PRO A 984 -50.84 -31.05 27.10
C PRO A 984 -49.82 -31.91 27.85
N VAL A 985 -50.09 -33.22 27.94
CA VAL A 985 -49.17 -34.23 28.48
C VAL A 985 -48.00 -34.45 27.51
N VAL A 986 -46.79 -34.57 28.06
CA VAL A 986 -45.54 -34.77 27.33
C VAL A 986 -45.05 -36.19 27.51
N ASN A 987 -44.54 -36.81 26.43
CA ASN A 987 -43.95 -38.15 26.47
C ASN A 987 -42.43 -38.06 26.34
N THR A 988 -41.71 -38.63 27.31
CA THR A 988 -40.25 -38.80 27.29
C THR A 988 -39.92 -40.27 27.06
N VAL A 989 -39.16 -40.58 26.01
CA VAL A 989 -38.79 -41.96 25.65
C VAL A 989 -37.33 -42.22 26.00
N ILE A 990 -37.08 -43.23 26.82
CA ILE A 990 -35.75 -43.68 27.23
C ILE A 990 -35.43 -45.00 26.54
N THR A 991 -34.32 -45.06 25.80
CA THR A 991 -33.87 -46.31 25.16
C THR A 991 -33.18 -47.19 26.20
N LEU A 992 -33.59 -48.46 26.30
CA LEU A 992 -33.03 -49.39 27.29
C LEU A 992 -31.71 -50.02 26.81
N PRO A 993 -30.77 -50.31 27.72
CA PRO A 993 -29.51 -50.96 27.38
C PRO A 993 -29.70 -52.38 26.83
N HIS A 994 -28.71 -52.85 26.07
CA HIS A 994 -28.67 -54.22 25.56
C HIS A 994 -28.16 -55.19 26.63
N VAL A 995 -28.63 -56.43 26.61
CA VAL A 995 -28.27 -57.47 27.57
C VAL A 995 -27.56 -58.63 26.88
N ILE A 996 -26.51 -59.17 27.49
CA ILE A 996 -25.80 -60.36 26.98
C ILE A 996 -26.49 -61.61 27.53
N VAL A 997 -26.84 -62.55 26.64
CA VAL A 997 -27.58 -63.77 26.97
C VAL A 997 -26.69 -65.00 26.80
N GLU A 998 -26.57 -65.82 27.85
CA GLU A 998 -25.77 -67.06 27.85
C GLU A 998 -26.64 -68.31 28.00
N SER A 999 -26.29 -69.38 27.29
CA SER A 999 -26.92 -70.69 27.47
C SER A 999 -26.24 -71.49 28.59
N ILE A 1000 -27.02 -72.12 29.47
CA ILE A 1000 -26.49 -73.04 30.48
C ILE A 1000 -26.77 -74.50 30.10
N PRO A 1001 -25.82 -75.44 30.30
CA PRO A 1001 -26.02 -76.84 29.92
C PRO A 1001 -26.96 -77.60 30.87
N LEU A 1002 -26.94 -77.25 32.16
CA LEU A 1002 -27.78 -77.85 33.19
C LEU A 1002 -28.35 -76.74 34.07
N HIS A 1003 -29.67 -76.71 34.20
CA HIS A 1003 -30.36 -75.84 35.16
C HIS A 1003 -30.69 -76.65 36.41
N VAL A 1004 -30.41 -76.08 37.59
CA VAL A 1004 -30.74 -76.72 38.86
C VAL A 1004 -31.65 -75.81 39.64
N ASN A 1005 -32.86 -76.30 39.93
CA ASN A 1005 -33.79 -75.65 40.83
C ASN A 1005 -33.86 -76.43 42.15
N ALA A 1006 -33.95 -75.73 43.27
CA ALA A 1006 -34.09 -76.32 44.59
C ALA A 1006 -35.45 -75.95 45.16
N ASP A 1007 -36.29 -76.95 45.41
CA ASP A 1007 -37.53 -76.82 46.16
C ASP A 1007 -37.24 -77.20 47.62
N LEU A 1008 -37.28 -76.18 48.50
CA LEU A 1008 -37.04 -76.30 49.92
C LEU A 1008 -38.09 -75.48 50.70
N PRO A 1009 -38.49 -75.93 51.89
CA PRO A 1009 -39.33 -75.14 52.77
C PRO A 1009 -38.71 -73.77 53.11
N SER A 1010 -39.54 -72.79 53.44
CA SER A 1010 -39.09 -71.44 53.81
C SER A 1010 -38.22 -71.38 55.08
N PHE A 1011 -38.28 -72.40 55.94
CA PHE A 1011 -37.44 -72.54 57.13
C PHE A 1011 -37.34 -74.02 57.57
N GLY A 1012 -36.30 -74.37 58.33
CA GLY A 1012 -36.17 -75.66 59.03
C GLY A 1012 -36.41 -75.57 60.53
N ARG A 1013 -36.48 -76.73 61.22
CA ARG A 1013 -36.55 -76.84 62.69
C ARG A 1013 -35.55 -77.87 63.20
N VAL A 1014 -34.89 -77.57 64.32
CA VAL A 1014 -33.89 -78.48 64.93
C VAL A 1014 -34.54 -79.82 65.27
N ARG A 1015 -33.90 -80.91 64.84
CA ARG A 1015 -34.34 -82.30 65.00
C ARG A 1015 -35.67 -82.66 64.32
N GLU A 1016 -36.07 -81.94 63.28
CA GLU A 1016 -37.18 -82.30 62.39
C GLU A 1016 -36.67 -82.57 60.96
N SER A 1017 -37.36 -83.42 60.20
CA SER A 1017 -36.99 -83.70 58.80
C SER A 1017 -37.31 -82.51 57.90
N LEU A 1018 -36.31 -82.02 57.18
CA LEU A 1018 -36.39 -80.98 56.15
C LEU A 1018 -36.20 -81.63 54.78
N PRO A 1019 -37.29 -81.97 54.05
CA PRO A 1019 -37.18 -82.50 52.70
C PRO A 1019 -36.73 -81.40 51.74
N VAL A 1020 -35.70 -81.69 50.95
CA VAL A 1020 -35.18 -80.83 49.89
C VAL A 1020 -35.19 -81.61 48.58
N ARG A 1021 -35.81 -81.02 47.55
CA ARG A 1021 -35.84 -81.57 46.21
C ARG A 1021 -34.96 -80.75 45.29
N TYR A 1022 -33.98 -81.41 44.67
CA TYR A 1022 -33.21 -80.81 43.58
C TYR A 1022 -33.73 -81.32 42.25
N HIS A 1023 -34.07 -80.38 41.37
CA HIS A 1023 -34.54 -80.62 40.02
C HIS A 1023 -33.41 -80.28 39.05
N LEU A 1024 -32.75 -81.31 38.50
CA LEU A 1024 -31.66 -81.16 37.54
C LEU A 1024 -32.25 -81.28 36.14
N GLN A 1025 -32.39 -80.17 35.44
CA GLN A 1025 -32.92 -80.13 34.07
C GLN A 1025 -31.79 -80.02 33.06
N ASN A 1026 -31.72 -81.00 32.15
CA ASN A 1026 -30.81 -80.95 31.01
C ASN A 1026 -31.36 -79.97 29.97
N LYS A 1027 -30.66 -78.84 29.78
CA LYS A 1027 -31.02 -77.80 28.80
C LYS A 1027 -30.30 -77.97 27.46
N THR A 1028 -29.50 -79.03 27.30
CA THR A 1028 -28.82 -79.34 26.04
C THR A 1028 -29.62 -80.32 25.19
N ASN A 1029 -29.31 -80.36 23.90
CA ASN A 1029 -29.85 -81.34 22.96
C ASN A 1029 -29.15 -82.71 23.03
N LEU A 1030 -28.25 -82.92 24.00
CA LEU A 1030 -27.45 -84.13 24.16
C LEU A 1030 -27.72 -84.78 25.52
N VAL A 1031 -27.67 -86.10 25.60
CA VAL A 1031 -27.72 -86.83 26.89
C VAL A 1031 -26.52 -86.41 27.73
N GLN A 1032 -26.77 -86.01 28.98
CA GLN A 1032 -25.71 -85.60 29.92
C GLN A 1032 -25.42 -86.72 30.92
N ASP A 1033 -24.14 -87.10 31.00
CA ASP A 1033 -23.59 -87.95 32.06
C ASP A 1033 -23.24 -87.05 33.26
N VAL A 1034 -24.02 -87.17 34.32
CA VAL A 1034 -23.97 -86.27 35.48
C VAL A 1034 -23.49 -87.06 36.70
N GLU A 1035 -22.42 -86.59 37.31
CA GLU A 1035 -21.98 -87.06 38.62
C GLU A 1035 -22.44 -86.05 39.67
N VAL A 1036 -23.29 -86.48 40.59
CA VAL A 1036 -23.82 -85.66 41.67
C VAL A 1036 -23.28 -86.17 42.99
N SER A 1037 -22.73 -85.27 43.81
CA SER A 1037 -22.35 -85.54 45.19
C SER A 1037 -22.88 -84.47 46.13
N VAL A 1038 -23.19 -84.87 47.35
CA VAL A 1038 -23.58 -83.94 48.43
C VAL A 1038 -22.49 -83.96 49.50
N GLU A 1039 -21.91 -82.78 49.75
CA GLU A 1039 -20.98 -82.61 50.85
C GLU A 1039 -21.76 -82.37 52.17
N PRO A 1040 -21.39 -83.06 53.26
CA PRO A 1040 -22.06 -82.90 54.55
C PRO A 1040 -21.81 -81.49 55.11
N SER A 1041 -22.80 -80.98 55.85
CA SER A 1041 -22.69 -79.74 56.63
C SER A 1041 -22.71 -80.11 58.11
N ASP A 1042 -21.85 -79.50 58.94
CA ASP A 1042 -21.82 -79.78 60.39
C ASP A 1042 -23.16 -79.45 61.08
N ALA A 1043 -23.96 -78.57 60.47
CA ALA A 1043 -25.28 -78.18 60.97
C ALA A 1043 -26.40 -79.16 60.59
N PHE A 1044 -26.17 -80.14 59.71
CA PHE A 1044 -27.21 -81.05 59.21
C PHE A 1044 -26.70 -82.49 59.07
N MET A 1045 -27.44 -83.45 59.62
CA MET A 1045 -27.38 -84.82 59.10
C MET A 1045 -28.25 -84.91 57.84
N PHE A 1046 -27.95 -85.82 56.91
CA PHE A 1046 -28.84 -86.04 55.78
C PHE A 1046 -29.02 -87.52 55.44
N SER A 1047 -30.20 -87.83 54.91
CA SER A 1047 -30.53 -89.11 54.30
C SER A 1047 -30.75 -88.92 52.80
N GLY A 1048 -30.04 -89.69 51.99
CA GLY A 1048 -30.07 -89.61 50.53
C GLY A 1048 -28.79 -90.17 49.91
N LEU A 1049 -28.73 -90.21 48.57
CA LEU A 1049 -27.55 -90.70 47.84
C LEU A 1049 -26.41 -89.69 47.96
N LYS A 1050 -25.38 -90.02 48.77
CA LYS A 1050 -24.22 -89.15 48.97
C LYS A 1050 -23.44 -88.89 47.69
N GLN A 1051 -23.34 -89.89 46.81
CA GLN A 1051 -22.75 -89.78 45.48
C GLN A 1051 -23.48 -90.71 44.52
N ILE A 1052 -23.85 -90.20 43.35
CA ILE A 1052 -24.49 -90.98 42.28
C ILE A 1052 -24.01 -90.49 40.91
N ARG A 1053 -23.86 -91.44 39.98
CA ARG A 1053 -23.73 -91.15 38.55
C ARG A 1053 -25.02 -91.54 37.84
N LEU A 1054 -25.58 -90.61 37.10
CA LEU A 1054 -26.84 -90.78 36.39
C LEU A 1054 -26.81 -90.11 35.02
N ARG A 1055 -27.72 -90.51 34.14
CA ARG A 1055 -27.86 -89.94 32.79
C ARG A 1055 -29.17 -89.17 32.68
N ILE A 1056 -29.10 -87.92 32.25
CA ILE A 1056 -30.29 -87.08 32.02
C ILE A 1056 -30.47 -86.88 30.51
N LEU A 1057 -31.63 -87.28 29.99
CA LEU A 1057 -31.96 -87.15 28.56
C LEU A 1057 -32.13 -85.67 28.16
N PRO A 1058 -31.93 -85.30 26.88
CA PRO A 1058 -32.14 -83.94 26.39
C PRO A 1058 -33.51 -83.38 26.79
N GLY A 1059 -33.56 -82.17 27.34
CA GLY A 1059 -34.79 -81.48 27.73
C GLY A 1059 -35.52 -82.04 28.97
N THR A 1060 -35.16 -83.26 29.41
CA THR A 1060 -35.78 -83.90 30.58
C THR A 1060 -35.20 -83.40 31.89
N GLN A 1061 -35.96 -83.61 32.97
CA GLN A 1061 -35.57 -83.28 34.33
C GLN A 1061 -35.41 -84.55 35.15
N GLN A 1062 -34.33 -84.63 35.92
CA GLN A 1062 -34.14 -85.64 36.95
C GLN A 1062 -34.35 -85.02 38.34
N GLU A 1063 -35.18 -85.65 39.16
CA GLU A 1063 -35.41 -85.24 40.54
C GLU A 1063 -34.50 -86.02 41.50
N MET A 1064 -33.98 -85.32 42.50
CA MET A 1064 -33.21 -85.88 43.60
C MET A 1064 -33.79 -85.40 44.93
N LEU A 1065 -34.27 -86.35 45.74
CA LEU A 1065 -34.83 -86.08 47.06
C LEU A 1065 -33.78 -86.34 48.15
N TYR A 1066 -33.55 -85.34 48.98
CA TYR A 1066 -32.73 -85.44 50.18
C TYR A 1066 -33.56 -85.04 51.41
N ASN A 1067 -33.49 -85.83 52.48
CA ASN A 1067 -34.06 -85.45 53.76
C ASN A 1067 -32.93 -84.94 54.66
N PHE A 1068 -32.87 -83.63 54.85
CA PHE A 1068 -31.94 -82.99 55.77
C PHE A 1068 -32.52 -82.97 57.18
N TYR A 1069 -31.66 -83.10 58.18
CA TYR A 1069 -32.03 -83.16 59.59
C TYR A 1069 -31.19 -82.13 60.35
N PRO A 1070 -31.74 -80.93 60.62
CA PRO A 1070 -31.00 -79.83 61.20
C PRO A 1070 -30.60 -80.13 62.65
N LEU A 1071 -29.33 -79.89 62.99
CA LEU A 1071 -28.76 -80.07 64.32
C LEU A 1071 -28.62 -78.75 65.09
N MET A 1072 -28.47 -77.63 64.39
CA MET A 1072 -28.21 -76.31 64.94
C MET A 1072 -29.30 -75.30 64.54
N ALA A 1073 -29.67 -74.40 65.44
CA ALA A 1073 -30.60 -73.30 65.16
C ALA A 1073 -29.87 -72.07 64.60
N GLY A 1074 -30.59 -71.14 63.97
CA GLY A 1074 -30.06 -69.92 63.34
C GLY A 1074 -29.99 -70.01 61.81
N TYR A 1075 -29.31 -69.06 61.17
CA TYR A 1075 -29.11 -69.07 59.72
C TYR A 1075 -27.97 -70.05 59.37
N GLN A 1076 -28.34 -71.25 58.92
CA GLN A 1076 -27.41 -72.37 58.77
C GLN A 1076 -27.14 -72.68 57.30
N GLN A 1077 -25.90 -73.08 57.02
CA GLN A 1077 -25.48 -73.48 55.68
C GLN A 1077 -26.02 -74.87 55.33
N LEU A 1078 -26.75 -74.94 54.22
CA LEU A 1078 -27.29 -76.19 53.70
C LEU A 1078 -26.16 -77.12 53.22
N PRO A 1079 -26.30 -78.46 53.32
CA PRO A 1079 -25.41 -79.40 52.64
C PRO A 1079 -25.27 -79.06 51.16
N SER A 1080 -24.02 -78.91 50.66
CA SER A 1080 -23.77 -78.42 49.31
C SER A 1080 -23.90 -79.50 48.26
N LEU A 1081 -24.75 -79.24 47.26
CA LEU A 1081 -24.86 -80.05 46.06
C LEU A 1081 -23.73 -79.71 45.08
N HIS A 1082 -22.91 -80.71 44.78
CA HIS A 1082 -21.88 -80.64 43.75
C HIS A 1082 -22.34 -81.43 42.53
N VAL A 1083 -22.28 -80.79 41.36
CA VAL A 1083 -22.66 -81.43 40.10
C VAL A 1083 -21.52 -81.31 39.11
N ASN A 1084 -20.99 -82.44 38.68
CA ASN A 1084 -19.93 -82.51 37.68
C ASN A 1084 -20.50 -83.05 36.36
N LEU A 1085 -20.36 -82.25 35.30
CA LEU A 1085 -20.79 -82.59 33.94
C LEU A 1085 -19.58 -83.05 33.14
N MET A 1086 -19.50 -84.34 32.82
CA MET A 1086 -18.33 -84.93 32.15
C MET A 1086 -18.06 -84.31 30.76
N ARG A 1087 -19.11 -83.82 30.08
CA ARG A 1087 -19.02 -83.18 28.75
C ARG A 1087 -18.80 -81.67 28.81
N PHE A 1088 -19.02 -81.05 29.97
CA PHE A 1088 -18.93 -79.61 30.16
C PHE A 1088 -18.06 -79.29 31.39
N PRO A 1089 -16.73 -79.45 31.31
CA PRO A 1089 -15.83 -79.22 32.44
C PRO A 1089 -15.85 -77.76 32.94
N ASN A 1090 -16.33 -76.83 32.11
CA ASN A 1090 -16.48 -75.42 32.47
C ASN A 1090 -17.74 -75.12 33.31
N PHE A 1091 -18.63 -76.10 33.51
CA PHE A 1091 -19.76 -75.95 34.42
C PHE A 1091 -19.28 -76.02 35.87
N THR A 1092 -19.13 -74.85 36.50
CA THR A 1092 -18.57 -74.75 37.85
C THR A 1092 -19.64 -74.79 38.93
N ASN A 1093 -19.26 -75.26 40.12
CA ASN A 1093 -20.11 -75.17 41.31
C ASN A 1093 -20.44 -73.72 41.72
N GLN A 1094 -19.64 -72.73 41.26
CA GLN A 1094 -19.96 -71.31 41.44
C GLN A 1094 -21.20 -70.89 40.63
N LEU A 1095 -21.34 -71.41 39.41
CA LEU A 1095 -22.53 -71.17 38.58
C LEU A 1095 -23.77 -71.80 39.21
N LEU A 1096 -23.65 -73.00 39.79
CA LEU A 1096 -24.74 -73.66 40.54
C LEU A 1096 -25.24 -72.84 41.72
N ARG A 1097 -24.33 -72.25 42.52
CA ARG A 1097 -24.68 -71.41 43.69
C ARG A 1097 -25.53 -70.19 43.32
N ARG A 1098 -25.53 -69.75 42.06
CA ARG A 1098 -26.44 -68.68 41.60
C ARG A 1098 -27.90 -69.13 41.62
N PHE A 1099 -28.16 -70.40 41.27
CA PHE A 1099 -29.51 -70.94 41.10
C PHE A 1099 -30.10 -71.56 42.37
N ILE A 1100 -29.27 -72.04 43.30
CA ILE A 1100 -29.73 -72.66 44.55
C ILE A 1100 -29.48 -71.74 45.76
N PRO A 1101 -30.30 -71.82 46.82
CA PRO A 1101 -29.98 -71.16 48.08
C PRO A 1101 -28.85 -71.90 48.79
N THR A 1102 -27.94 -71.14 49.41
CA THR A 1102 -26.80 -71.68 50.16
C THR A 1102 -27.06 -71.83 51.65
N HIS A 1103 -28.05 -71.11 52.17
CA HIS A 1103 -28.39 -71.07 53.58
C HIS A 1103 -29.91 -71.13 53.76
N ILE A 1104 -30.34 -71.62 54.92
CA ILE A 1104 -31.73 -71.60 55.35
C ILE A 1104 -31.78 -71.19 56.83
N PHE A 1105 -32.83 -70.49 57.23
CA PHE A 1105 -33.07 -70.25 58.65
C PHE A 1105 -33.66 -71.49 59.33
N VAL A 1106 -33.01 -71.96 60.40
CA VAL A 1106 -33.44 -73.11 61.22
C VAL A 1106 -33.91 -72.61 62.59
N LYS A 1107 -35.17 -72.87 62.92
CA LYS A 1107 -35.78 -72.55 64.22
C LYS A 1107 -35.34 -73.56 65.30
N PRO A 1108 -35.13 -73.15 66.57
CA PRO A 1108 -34.81 -74.08 67.66
C PRO A 1108 -35.97 -75.06 67.95
N GLN A 1109 -35.66 -76.20 68.56
CA GLN A 1109 -36.67 -77.20 68.96
C GLN A 1109 -37.52 -76.63 70.11
N GLY A 1110 -38.81 -76.42 69.88
CA GLY A 1110 -39.73 -75.89 70.90
C GLY A 1110 -39.89 -76.86 72.08
N ARG A 1111 -39.97 -76.35 73.32
CA ARG A 1111 -40.48 -77.13 74.46
C ARG A 1111 -41.96 -77.45 74.19
N GLN A 1112 -42.41 -78.68 74.44
CA GLN A 1112 -43.86 -78.95 74.54
C GLN A 1112 -44.43 -77.99 75.59
N GLY A 1113 -45.38 -77.17 75.18
CA GLY A 1113 -45.98 -76.18 76.09
C GLY A 1113 -46.82 -76.88 77.15
N ASP A 1114 -46.52 -76.60 78.42
CA ASP A 1114 -47.58 -76.49 79.41
C ASP A 1114 -48.60 -75.46 78.88
N ASP A 1115 -49.88 -75.79 78.92
CA ASP A 1115 -51.02 -75.05 78.36
C ASP A 1115 -51.24 -73.62 78.93
N ASN A 1116 -50.25 -73.01 79.59
CA ASN A 1116 -50.39 -71.70 80.23
C ASN A 1116 -49.15 -70.79 80.05
N SER A 1117 -48.73 -70.51 78.81
CA SER A 1117 -48.04 -69.24 78.57
C SER A 1117 -48.36 -68.64 77.20
N ILE A 1118 -49.01 -67.50 77.28
CA ILE A 1118 -49.52 -66.64 76.22
C ILE A 1118 -48.38 -65.80 75.63
N ALA A 1119 -48.46 -65.63 74.30
CA ALA A 1119 -47.98 -64.52 73.46
C ALA A 1119 -46.66 -63.80 73.82
N ALA A 1120 -45.66 -63.96 72.93
CA ALA A 1120 -44.93 -62.83 72.34
C ALA A 1120 -43.98 -63.31 71.21
N ALA A 1121 -43.91 -62.50 70.15
CA ALA A 1121 -43.13 -62.57 68.91
C ALA A 1121 -43.69 -63.44 67.77
#